data_AF-A0A117M1L7-F1
#
_entry.id   AF-A0A117M1L7-F1
#
_cell.length_a   1.000
_cell.length_b   1.000
_cell.length_c   1.000
_cell.angle_alpha   90.00
_cell.angle_beta   90.00
_cell.angle_gamma   90.00
#
_symmetry.space_group_name_H-M   'P 1'
#
loop_
_entity.id
_entity.type
_entity.pdbx_description
1 polymer ?
#
loop_
_entity_poly.entity_id
_entity_poly.type
_entity_poly.pdbx_seq_one_letter_code
_entity_poly.pdbx_strand_id
1 'polypeptide(L)'
;MKTLIKYIGAQALGSIFIGLVGFIIFVSLELLYYLSDMIIRYKVGIDKLFLLIYYNLPEFIVLGIPVGILLAIFWVLSRMRSDNELIALQTHGISLKRLVIPFLLIGVLFSGFAYLLNDYLVPTASTKASEAMARFVYRQPEVTLRENVFMQDGQGRMIYVRRIDQKTKELKNVSIYEVYRGQVTLTTAESAIIVPNKWILSDAKIYQTDESGFLGVEMHFGTAEFEIDDDIERYLASFKSPKEKTSAELREDIKAFKNTGINTSSLEVALQEKYSMSIAPLVIVLLGVPVSLMFNLQSKSWSVILTFLLVVIYQGSGAWLSGMGKENLINPSLAPWIPNIVFSILGVVIYSLIDTKASYRLSEFFTRILKGSAIVIILLVPGLLEGSNVRIVGGTIAGTKDGREILIGDGVRVEYFSETMTATIDASNASILNIDSTPESISFWGNVKMVSDETTIVSDRLILDLTNERVESMQVFSRTEIEVPASRGDTSKTASKVPFYVYGDYVQSTMEASPTLNITDGYITTCDKSHPHYRFRVSSAVVTPGKGMSVQNMLLYIGNIPVFYLPYYYFPLDDPDRRPFDVDLSGIADAQTRITVRYLEVDWLLLQGTWYRDWMSTEDAFTAKSVLYTPIGEIEFFGQFGQQKETSYGAYVLL
;
A
#
# COMPACT_ATOMS: atom_id res chain seq x y z
N MET A 1 -21.72 3.05 49.65
CA MET A 1 -21.01 2.31 48.58
C MET A 1 -21.94 1.85 47.45
N LYS A 2 -23.04 1.14 47.70
CA LYS A 2 -23.97 0.68 46.62
C LYS A 2 -24.45 1.82 45.70
N THR A 3 -24.84 2.97 46.27
CA THR A 3 -25.27 4.15 45.51
C THR A 3 -24.18 4.71 44.61
N LEU A 4 -22.95 4.82 45.13
CA LEU A 4 -21.78 5.30 44.38
C LEU A 4 -21.46 4.37 43.20
N ILE A 5 -21.55 3.04 43.41
CA ILE A 5 -21.33 2.05 42.36
C ILE A 5 -22.38 2.19 41.25
N LYS A 6 -23.66 2.30 41.62
CA LYS A 6 -24.75 2.50 40.65
C LYS A 6 -24.58 3.80 39.86
N TYR A 7 -24.20 4.88 40.53
CA TYR A 7 -24.00 6.18 39.92
C TYR A 7 -22.83 6.18 38.92
N ILE A 8 -21.64 5.74 39.35
CA ILE A 8 -20.45 5.66 38.48
C ILE A 8 -20.69 4.69 37.33
N GLY A 9 -21.31 3.53 37.59
CA GLY A 9 -21.64 2.56 36.55
C GLY A 9 -22.56 3.13 35.47
N ALA A 10 -23.60 3.88 35.87
CA ALA A 10 -24.53 4.51 34.94
C ALA A 10 -23.84 5.59 34.08
N GLN A 11 -22.91 6.37 34.65
CA GLN A 11 -22.15 7.35 33.88
C GLN A 11 -21.09 6.72 32.97
N ALA A 12 -20.38 5.71 33.47
CA ALA A 12 -19.31 5.05 32.74
C ALA A 12 -19.83 4.36 31.48
N LEU A 13 -21.01 3.73 31.54
CA LEU A 13 -21.53 2.94 30.42
C LEU A 13 -21.63 3.77 29.11
N GLY A 14 -22.15 5.00 29.18
CA GLY A 14 -22.24 5.87 28.00
C GLY A 14 -20.88 6.21 27.41
N SER A 15 -19.91 6.56 28.27
CA SER A 15 -18.53 6.86 27.83
C SER A 15 -17.80 5.63 27.28
N ILE A 16 -18.06 4.43 27.82
CA ILE A 16 -17.52 3.17 27.30
C ILE A 16 -17.98 2.96 25.87
N PHE A 17 -19.29 3.09 25.60
CA PHE A 17 -19.83 2.93 24.25
C PHE A 17 -19.26 3.96 23.27
N ILE A 18 -19.12 5.23 23.68
CA ILE A 18 -18.51 6.26 22.83
C ILE A 18 -17.07 5.90 22.48
N GLY A 19 -16.26 5.50 23.48
CA GLY A 19 -14.87 5.12 23.23
C GLY A 19 -14.73 3.86 22.38
N LEU A 20 -15.60 2.88 22.60
CA LEU A 20 -15.66 1.65 21.82
C LEU A 20 -16.03 1.95 20.34
N VAL A 21 -17.09 2.72 20.11
CA VAL A 21 -17.52 3.09 18.75
C VAL A 21 -16.46 3.94 18.05
N GLY A 22 -15.87 4.91 18.76
CA GLY A 22 -14.78 5.73 18.22
C GLY A 22 -13.57 4.89 17.80
N PHE A 23 -13.19 3.91 18.63
CA PHE A 23 -12.11 2.98 18.30
C PHE A 23 -12.45 2.07 17.10
N ILE A 24 -13.68 1.52 17.06
CA ILE A 24 -14.13 0.70 15.93
C ILE A 24 -14.09 1.50 14.62
N ILE A 25 -14.56 2.75 14.64
CA ILE A 25 -14.49 3.63 13.46
C ILE A 25 -13.04 3.85 13.06
N PHE A 26 -12.17 4.20 14.01
CA PHE A 26 -10.74 4.43 13.75
C PHE A 26 -10.07 3.21 13.08
N VAL A 27 -10.21 2.01 13.67
CA VAL A 27 -9.62 0.78 13.12
C VAL A 27 -10.27 0.38 11.79
N SER A 28 -11.57 0.63 11.62
CA SER A 28 -12.25 0.35 10.35
C SER A 28 -11.74 1.26 9.22
N LEU A 29 -11.46 2.53 9.51
CA LEU A 29 -10.86 3.45 8.54
C LEU A 29 -9.42 3.04 8.20
N GLU A 30 -8.64 2.62 9.20
CA GLU A 30 -7.29 2.09 8.98
C GLU A 30 -7.31 0.85 8.09
N LEU A 31 -8.22 -0.10 8.35
CA LEU A 31 -8.40 -1.28 7.50
C LEU A 31 -8.80 -0.88 6.06
N LEU A 32 -9.70 0.08 5.92
CA LEU A 32 -10.13 0.57 4.61
C LEU A 32 -8.97 1.22 3.84
N TYR A 33 -8.13 2.00 4.53
CA TYR A 33 -6.93 2.59 3.96
C TYR A 33 -5.92 1.52 3.54
N TYR A 34 -5.64 0.53 4.40
CA TYR A 34 -4.75 -0.58 4.09
C TYR A 34 -5.19 -1.39 2.86
N LEU A 35 -6.50 -1.57 2.69
CA LEU A 35 -7.07 -2.31 1.56
C LEU A 35 -7.26 -1.46 0.29
N SER A 36 -7.13 -0.13 0.37
CA SER A 36 -7.42 0.82 -0.72
C SER A 36 -6.71 0.47 -2.03
N ASP A 37 -5.43 0.12 -1.94
CA ASP A 37 -4.60 -0.24 -3.08
C ASP A 37 -5.05 -1.58 -3.72
N MET A 38 -5.36 -2.59 -2.90
CA MET A 38 -5.91 -3.85 -3.38
C MET A 38 -7.28 -3.65 -4.06
N ILE A 39 -8.11 -2.75 -3.53
CA ILE A 39 -9.45 -2.46 -4.09
C ILE A 39 -9.33 -1.85 -5.48
N ILE A 40 -8.42 -0.89 -5.65
CA ILE A 40 -8.19 -0.22 -6.93
C ILE A 40 -7.63 -1.23 -7.95
N ARG A 41 -6.63 -2.04 -7.55
CA ARG A 41 -6.03 -3.06 -8.42
C ARG A 41 -7.03 -4.14 -8.83
N TYR A 42 -7.84 -4.65 -7.90
CA TYR A 42 -8.72 -5.81 -8.14
C TYR A 42 -10.18 -5.46 -8.46
N LYS A 43 -10.50 -4.15 -8.56
CA LYS A 43 -11.86 -3.63 -8.86
C LYS A 43 -12.92 -4.22 -7.92
N VAL A 44 -12.66 -4.18 -6.63
CA VAL A 44 -13.56 -4.71 -5.59
C VAL A 44 -14.62 -3.65 -5.26
N GLY A 45 -15.90 -4.03 -5.21
CA GLY A 45 -16.98 -3.11 -4.82
C GLY A 45 -16.91 -2.72 -3.33
N ILE A 46 -17.30 -1.48 -3.01
CA ILE A 46 -17.30 -0.96 -1.63
C ILE A 46 -18.23 -1.74 -0.70
N ASP A 47 -19.26 -2.39 -1.25
CA ASP A 47 -20.18 -3.28 -0.53
C ASP A 47 -19.44 -4.47 0.12
N LYS A 48 -18.42 -5.02 -0.55
CA LYS A 48 -17.60 -6.11 -0.01
C LYS A 48 -16.72 -5.67 1.15
N LEU A 49 -16.38 -4.38 1.22
CA LEU A 49 -15.58 -3.81 2.31
C LEU A 49 -16.41 -3.68 3.57
N PHE A 50 -17.65 -3.20 3.45
CA PHE A 50 -18.57 -3.19 4.59
C PHE A 50 -18.84 -4.61 5.09
N LEU A 51 -18.93 -5.60 4.20
CA LEU A 51 -19.03 -7.01 4.59
C LEU A 51 -17.78 -7.51 5.34
N LEU A 52 -16.58 -7.12 4.90
CA LEU A 52 -15.33 -7.49 5.56
C LEU A 52 -15.19 -6.82 6.94
N ILE A 53 -15.57 -5.54 7.06
CA ILE A 53 -15.63 -4.81 8.33
C ILE A 53 -16.63 -5.49 9.27
N TYR A 54 -17.80 -5.90 8.75
CA TYR A 54 -18.80 -6.62 9.53
C TYR A 54 -18.26 -7.93 10.12
N TYR A 55 -17.49 -8.70 9.35
CA TYR A 55 -16.87 -9.93 9.87
C TYR A 55 -15.71 -9.68 10.84
N ASN A 56 -14.98 -8.56 10.73
CA ASN A 56 -13.94 -8.19 11.69
C ASN A 56 -14.47 -7.48 12.95
N LEU A 57 -15.75 -7.10 12.96
CA LEU A 57 -16.36 -6.34 14.06
C LEU A 57 -16.18 -6.98 15.44
N PRO A 58 -16.32 -8.32 15.62
CA PRO A 58 -16.07 -8.95 16.91
C PRO A 58 -14.63 -8.76 17.43
N GLU A 59 -13.64 -8.81 16.54
CA GLU A 59 -12.23 -8.57 16.89
C GLU A 59 -12.04 -7.11 17.31
N PHE A 60 -12.60 -6.17 16.55
CA PHE A 60 -12.54 -4.74 16.87
C PHE A 60 -13.21 -4.41 18.21
N ILE A 61 -14.31 -5.09 18.55
CA ILE A 61 -14.96 -4.95 19.85
C ILE A 61 -14.02 -5.40 20.96
N VAL A 62 -13.40 -6.58 20.84
CA VAL A 62 -12.47 -7.10 21.85
C VAL A 62 -11.29 -6.15 22.07
N LEU A 63 -10.69 -5.64 20.98
CA LEU A 63 -9.59 -4.67 21.04
C LEU A 63 -10.03 -3.29 21.55
N GLY A 64 -11.29 -2.91 21.33
CA GLY A 64 -11.85 -1.61 21.72
C GLY A 64 -12.40 -1.54 23.15
N ILE A 65 -12.70 -2.68 23.79
CA ILE A 65 -13.21 -2.70 25.18
C ILE A 65 -12.26 -1.97 26.15
N PRO A 66 -10.94 -2.25 26.18
CA PRO A 66 -10.02 -1.54 27.06
C PRO A 66 -9.97 -0.03 26.78
N VAL A 67 -10.09 0.37 25.51
CA VAL A 67 -10.13 1.77 25.07
C VAL A 67 -11.36 2.48 25.61
N GLY A 68 -12.54 1.87 25.46
CA GLY A 68 -13.80 2.40 25.99
C GLY A 68 -13.77 2.56 27.51
N ILE A 69 -13.25 1.56 28.23
CA ILE A 69 -13.12 1.62 29.69
C ILE A 69 -12.16 2.73 30.13
N LEU A 70 -11.01 2.86 29.48
CA LEU A 70 -10.06 3.91 29.81
C LEU A 70 -10.66 5.30 29.58
N LEU A 71 -11.34 5.50 28.44
CA LEU A 71 -12.04 6.76 28.15
C LEU A 71 -13.09 7.05 29.22
N ALA A 72 -13.87 6.05 29.62
CA ALA A 72 -14.89 6.20 30.65
C ALA A 72 -14.31 6.58 32.01
N ILE A 73 -13.19 5.97 32.40
CA ILE A 73 -12.49 6.34 33.64
C ILE A 73 -12.10 7.81 33.61
N PHE A 74 -11.40 8.26 32.58
CA PHE A 74 -10.94 9.65 32.50
C PHE A 74 -12.09 10.63 32.36
N TRP A 75 -13.10 10.31 31.54
CA TRP A 75 -14.24 11.17 31.32
C TRP A 75 -15.09 11.34 32.59
N VAL A 76 -15.45 10.25 33.27
CA VAL A 76 -16.28 10.28 34.47
C VAL A 76 -15.54 10.96 35.61
N LEU A 77 -14.26 10.61 35.85
CA LEU A 77 -13.50 11.23 36.93
C LEU A 77 -13.17 12.70 36.66
N SER A 78 -12.93 13.08 35.40
CA SER A 78 -12.76 14.48 34.99
C SER A 78 -14.05 15.27 35.25
N ARG A 79 -15.21 14.74 34.84
CA ARG A 79 -16.51 15.36 35.10
C ARG A 79 -16.81 15.50 36.58
N MET A 80 -16.71 14.41 37.35
CA MET A 80 -16.95 14.44 38.81
C MET A 80 -16.03 15.45 39.51
N ARG A 81 -14.83 15.69 38.96
CA ARG A 81 -13.93 16.71 39.47
C ARG A 81 -14.38 18.12 39.10
N SER A 82 -14.74 18.37 37.83
CA SER A 82 -15.26 19.67 37.37
C SER A 82 -16.53 20.08 38.13
N ASP A 83 -17.40 19.10 38.42
CA ASP A 83 -18.65 19.29 39.15
C ASP A 83 -18.43 19.31 40.69
N ASN A 84 -17.18 19.30 41.16
CA ASN A 84 -16.78 19.27 42.59
C ASN A 84 -17.31 18.08 43.40
N GLU A 85 -17.83 17.03 42.76
CA GLU A 85 -18.34 15.82 43.41
C GLU A 85 -17.24 15.05 44.14
N LEU A 86 -16.01 15.03 43.59
CA LEU A 86 -14.87 14.38 44.26
C LEU A 86 -14.56 15.02 45.61
N ILE A 87 -14.63 16.36 45.70
CA ILE A 87 -14.42 17.10 46.95
C ILE A 87 -15.56 16.81 47.92
N ALA A 88 -16.81 16.81 47.44
CA ALA A 88 -17.98 16.47 48.25
C ALA A 88 -17.91 15.05 48.83
N LEU A 89 -17.37 14.08 48.09
CA LEU A 89 -17.13 12.72 48.60
C LEU A 89 -16.06 12.70 49.70
N GLN A 90 -14.97 13.45 49.52
CA GLN A 90 -13.90 13.54 50.51
C GLN A 90 -14.35 14.21 51.81
N THR A 91 -15.19 15.25 51.75
CA THR A 91 -15.74 15.92 52.96
C THR A 91 -16.68 15.00 53.75
N HIS A 92 -17.30 14.02 53.08
CA HIS A 92 -18.07 12.95 53.72
C HIS A 92 -17.20 11.76 54.20
N GLY A 93 -15.86 11.89 54.18
CA GLY A 93 -14.92 10.87 54.65
C GLY A 93 -14.70 9.70 53.69
N ILE A 94 -15.11 9.82 52.42
CA ILE A 94 -14.89 8.79 51.41
C ILE A 94 -13.53 9.02 50.75
N SER A 95 -12.58 8.11 50.98
CA SER A 95 -11.27 8.13 50.30
C SER A 95 -11.43 7.95 48.79
N LEU A 96 -10.67 8.72 48.00
CA LEU A 96 -10.64 8.63 46.53
C LEU A 96 -10.20 7.25 46.04
N LYS A 97 -9.40 6.52 46.83
CA LYS A 97 -9.00 5.14 46.53
C LYS A 97 -10.20 4.20 46.39
N ARG A 98 -11.32 4.48 47.06
CA ARG A 98 -12.56 3.69 46.96
C ARG A 98 -13.25 3.84 45.59
N LEU A 99 -12.88 4.83 44.79
CA LEU A 99 -13.40 5.01 43.43
C LEU A 99 -12.90 3.94 42.46
N VAL A 100 -11.82 3.22 42.78
CA VAL A 100 -11.36 2.08 41.96
C VAL A 100 -12.40 0.95 41.93
N ILE A 101 -13.11 0.71 43.04
CA ILE A 101 -14.04 -0.42 43.21
C ILE A 101 -15.12 -0.50 42.09
N PRO A 102 -15.90 0.56 41.80
CA PRO A 102 -16.90 0.50 40.74
C PRO A 102 -16.31 0.23 39.36
N PHE A 103 -15.16 0.84 39.02
CA PHE A 103 -14.49 0.56 37.77
C PHE A 103 -13.90 -0.86 37.74
N LEU A 104 -13.47 -1.41 38.87
CA LEU A 104 -12.95 -2.77 38.96
C LEU A 104 -14.04 -3.79 38.67
N LEU A 105 -15.25 -3.58 39.18
CA LEU A 105 -16.42 -4.40 38.84
C LEU A 105 -16.73 -4.35 37.34
N ILE A 106 -16.65 -3.17 36.72
CA ILE A 106 -16.77 -3.01 35.27
C ILE A 106 -15.66 -3.77 34.54
N GLY A 107 -14.40 -3.64 34.98
CA GLY A 107 -13.25 -4.34 34.41
C GLY A 107 -13.42 -5.85 34.43
N VAL A 108 -13.83 -6.43 35.57
CA VAL A 108 -14.10 -7.88 35.69
C VAL A 108 -15.23 -8.31 34.75
N LEU A 109 -16.33 -7.55 34.71
CA LEU A 109 -17.47 -7.84 33.83
C LEU A 109 -17.05 -7.86 32.35
N PHE A 110 -16.35 -6.81 31.91
CA PHE A 110 -15.91 -6.68 30.52
C PHE A 110 -14.76 -7.62 30.17
N SER A 111 -13.91 -8.01 31.13
CA SER A 111 -12.93 -9.08 30.94
C SER A 111 -13.59 -10.43 30.66
N GLY A 112 -14.62 -10.79 31.43
CA GLY A 112 -15.40 -12.00 31.17
C GLY A 112 -16.10 -11.96 29.82
N PHE A 113 -16.68 -10.81 29.46
CA PHE A 113 -17.30 -10.60 28.16
C PHE A 113 -16.29 -10.68 27.00
N ALA A 114 -15.11 -10.06 27.14
CA ALA A 114 -14.04 -10.10 26.15
C ALA A 114 -13.54 -11.53 25.92
N TYR A 115 -13.42 -12.34 26.98
CA TYR A 115 -13.06 -13.75 26.87
C TYR A 115 -14.09 -14.55 26.05
N LEU A 116 -15.39 -14.38 26.34
CA LEU A 116 -16.45 -15.05 25.60
C LEU A 116 -16.45 -14.65 24.12
N LEU A 117 -16.24 -13.37 23.82
CA LEU A 117 -16.13 -12.92 22.43
C LEU A 117 -14.90 -13.51 21.75
N ASN A 118 -13.73 -13.44 22.38
CA ASN A 118 -12.46 -13.87 21.79
C ASN A 118 -12.38 -15.39 21.56
N ASP A 119 -13.03 -16.18 22.41
CA ASP A 119 -12.97 -17.64 22.28
C ASP A 119 -14.08 -18.23 21.40
N TYR A 120 -15.26 -17.59 21.31
CA TYR A 120 -16.41 -18.13 20.56
C TYR A 120 -16.77 -17.34 19.30
N LEU A 121 -16.85 -16.01 19.40
CA LEU A 121 -17.37 -15.18 18.30
C LEU A 121 -16.27 -14.77 17.32
N VAL A 122 -15.12 -14.33 17.83
CA VAL A 122 -13.97 -13.89 17.02
C VAL A 122 -13.50 -15.00 16.08
N PRO A 123 -13.27 -16.26 16.50
CA PRO A 123 -12.76 -17.30 15.60
C PRO A 123 -13.70 -17.55 14.42
N THR A 124 -15.01 -17.68 14.70
CA THR A 124 -16.06 -17.88 13.69
C THR A 124 -16.15 -16.71 12.71
N ALA A 125 -16.01 -15.48 13.21
CA ALA A 125 -16.10 -14.28 12.40
C ALA A 125 -14.84 -14.06 11.56
N SER A 126 -13.66 -14.31 12.13
CA SER A 126 -12.38 -14.26 11.43
C SER A 126 -12.32 -15.30 10.31
N THR A 127 -12.86 -16.51 10.47
CA THR A 127 -12.92 -17.49 9.37
C THR A 127 -13.77 -16.95 8.21
N LYS A 128 -14.94 -16.36 8.49
CA LYS A 128 -15.76 -15.71 7.46
C LYS A 128 -15.07 -14.50 6.81
N ALA A 129 -14.26 -13.76 7.57
CA ALA A 129 -13.46 -12.66 7.04
C ALA A 129 -12.38 -13.18 6.08
N SER A 130 -11.65 -14.22 6.46
CA SER A 130 -10.63 -14.88 5.62
C SER A 130 -11.26 -15.45 4.33
N GLU A 131 -12.40 -16.14 4.43
CA GLU A 131 -13.15 -16.66 3.28
C GLU A 131 -13.63 -15.53 2.33
N ALA A 132 -14.13 -14.43 2.90
CA ALA A 132 -14.55 -13.26 2.13
C ALA A 132 -13.36 -12.60 1.41
N MET A 133 -12.22 -12.47 2.09
CA MET A 133 -10.99 -11.94 1.54
C MET A 133 -10.48 -12.79 0.37
N ALA A 134 -10.42 -14.12 0.55
CA ALA A 134 -10.06 -15.07 -0.50
C ALA A 134 -10.96 -14.95 -1.74
N ARG A 135 -12.27 -14.89 -1.52
CA ARG A 135 -13.27 -14.88 -2.60
C ARG A 135 -13.31 -13.56 -3.37
N PHE A 136 -13.23 -12.42 -2.67
CA PHE A 136 -13.52 -11.11 -3.27
C PHE A 136 -12.28 -10.30 -3.63
N VAL A 137 -11.16 -10.51 -2.94
CA VAL A 137 -9.96 -9.68 -3.11
C VAL A 137 -8.87 -10.38 -3.91
N TYR A 138 -8.63 -11.67 -3.69
CA TYR A 138 -7.52 -12.36 -4.37
C TYR A 138 -7.88 -12.90 -5.77
N ARG A 139 -9.17 -13.07 -6.12
CA ARG A 139 -9.69 -13.42 -7.47
C ARG A 139 -8.90 -14.47 -8.28
N GLN A 140 -8.13 -15.32 -7.62
CA GLN A 140 -7.48 -16.50 -8.17
C GLN A 140 -7.70 -17.66 -7.19
N PRO A 141 -8.22 -18.80 -7.65
CA PRO A 141 -8.24 -20.03 -6.87
C PRO A 141 -6.85 -20.66 -6.75
N GLU A 142 -5.78 -20.04 -7.27
CA GLU A 142 -4.41 -20.46 -6.96
C GLU A 142 -4.17 -20.24 -5.47
N VAL A 143 -4.39 -21.31 -4.73
CA VAL A 143 -3.97 -21.48 -3.37
C VAL A 143 -2.51 -21.09 -3.27
N THR A 144 -2.28 -19.91 -2.72
CA THR A 144 -0.94 -19.45 -2.40
C THR A 144 -0.44 -20.31 -1.25
N LEU A 145 0.30 -21.38 -1.56
CA LEU A 145 1.11 -22.09 -0.58
C LEU A 145 1.93 -21.04 0.18
N ARG A 146 1.84 -21.04 1.51
CA ARG A 146 2.53 -20.05 2.34
C ARG A 146 3.77 -20.68 2.95
N GLU A 147 4.89 -19.98 2.83
CA GLU A 147 6.14 -20.34 3.51
C GLU A 147 5.95 -20.31 5.03
N ASN A 148 6.60 -21.23 5.75
CA ASN A 148 6.55 -21.35 7.21
C ASN A 148 5.13 -21.54 7.80
N VAL A 149 4.21 -22.09 7.01
CA VAL A 149 2.85 -22.43 7.47
C VAL A 149 2.66 -23.94 7.37
N PHE A 150 2.08 -24.51 8.42
CA PHE A 150 1.60 -25.90 8.41
C PHE A 150 0.26 -25.94 7.69
N MET A 151 0.09 -26.95 6.87
CA MET A 151 -1.06 -27.20 6.01
C MET A 151 -1.56 -28.61 6.33
N GLN A 152 -2.82 -28.91 6.11
CA GLN A 152 -3.35 -30.26 6.32
C GLN A 152 -4.09 -30.65 5.05
N ASP A 153 -3.87 -31.85 4.58
CA ASP A 153 -4.60 -32.37 3.42
C ASP A 153 -5.90 -33.06 3.81
N GLY A 154 -6.67 -33.49 2.80
CA GLY A 154 -7.96 -34.16 3.00
C GLY A 154 -7.90 -35.50 3.72
N GLN A 155 -6.70 -36.07 3.89
CA GLN A 155 -6.48 -37.32 4.62
C GLN A 155 -6.04 -37.08 6.08
N GLY A 156 -5.98 -35.81 6.50
CA GLY A 156 -5.58 -35.43 7.85
C GLY A 156 -4.07 -35.37 8.06
N ARG A 157 -3.26 -35.44 6.98
CA ARG A 157 -1.79 -35.39 7.04
C ARG A 157 -1.32 -33.93 7.08
N MET A 158 -0.40 -33.59 7.96
CA MET A 158 0.12 -32.23 8.11
C MET A 158 1.34 -32.01 7.21
N ILE A 159 1.32 -30.99 6.37
CA ILE A 159 2.40 -30.63 5.43
C ILE A 159 3.00 -29.30 5.86
N TYR A 160 4.32 -29.23 5.94
CA TYR A 160 5.08 -28.02 6.22
C TYR A 160 5.99 -27.70 5.07
N VAL A 161 6.00 -26.45 4.63
CA VAL A 161 6.93 -25.96 3.62
C VAL A 161 7.70 -24.79 4.19
N ARG A 162 9.02 -24.94 4.30
CA ARG A 162 9.87 -23.88 4.85
C ARG A 162 10.03 -22.69 3.91
N ARG A 163 10.21 -22.95 2.62
CA ARG A 163 10.46 -21.93 1.60
C ARG A 163 9.92 -22.37 0.25
N ILE A 164 9.46 -21.41 -0.55
CA ILE A 164 8.89 -21.61 -1.88
C ILE A 164 9.68 -20.73 -2.84
N ASP A 165 10.32 -21.33 -3.82
CA ASP A 165 10.98 -20.55 -4.87
C ASP A 165 9.92 -19.98 -5.82
N GLN A 166 9.73 -18.66 -5.79
CA GLN A 166 8.71 -17.98 -6.59
C GLN A 166 8.97 -18.04 -8.10
N LYS A 167 10.21 -18.31 -8.54
CA LYS A 167 10.56 -18.40 -9.97
C LYS A 167 10.33 -19.80 -10.53
N THR A 168 10.67 -20.83 -9.76
CA THR A 168 10.56 -22.24 -10.21
C THR A 168 9.31 -22.95 -9.70
N LYS A 169 8.55 -22.32 -8.77
CA LYS A 169 7.44 -22.92 -8.00
C LYS A 169 7.85 -24.20 -7.24
N GLU A 170 9.14 -24.36 -6.96
CA GLU A 170 9.69 -25.50 -6.22
C GLU A 170 9.57 -25.26 -4.70
N LEU A 171 9.12 -26.27 -3.96
CA LEU A 171 9.05 -26.25 -2.49
C LEU A 171 10.39 -26.72 -1.94
N LYS A 172 10.93 -26.04 -0.91
CA LYS A 172 12.20 -26.41 -0.26
C LYS A 172 11.98 -26.74 1.21
N ASN A 173 12.64 -27.79 1.68
CA ASN A 173 12.52 -28.35 3.03
C ASN A 173 11.06 -28.63 3.39
N VAL A 174 10.49 -29.63 2.72
CA VAL A 174 9.12 -30.07 2.95
C VAL A 174 9.10 -31.12 4.05
N SER A 175 8.12 -31.06 4.95
CA SER A 175 7.91 -32.08 5.99
C SER A 175 6.45 -32.47 6.05
N ILE A 176 6.15 -33.75 5.94
CA ILE A 176 4.80 -34.31 5.94
C ILE A 176 4.67 -35.22 7.16
N TYR A 177 3.63 -35.01 7.96
CA TYR A 177 3.34 -35.75 9.17
C TYR A 177 2.03 -36.49 8.98
N GLU A 178 2.05 -37.80 9.18
CA GLU A 178 0.88 -38.66 9.14
C GLU A 178 0.71 -39.35 10.49
N VAL A 179 -0.48 -39.27 11.06
CA VAL A 179 -0.81 -39.92 12.33
C VAL A 179 -1.85 -41.00 12.06
N TYR A 180 -1.42 -42.26 12.07
CA TYR A 180 -2.30 -43.40 11.83
C TYR A 180 -2.27 -44.36 13.02
N ARG A 181 -3.43 -44.56 13.67
CA ARG A 181 -3.61 -45.49 14.81
C ARG A 181 -2.58 -45.33 15.94
N GLY A 182 -2.15 -44.10 16.21
CA GLY A 182 -1.20 -43.78 17.29
C GLY A 182 0.28 -43.90 16.91
N GLN A 183 0.61 -44.29 15.68
CA GLN A 183 1.96 -44.19 15.12
C GLN A 183 2.08 -42.92 14.28
N VAL A 184 3.20 -42.22 14.41
CA VAL A 184 3.53 -41.02 13.64
C VAL A 184 4.55 -41.40 12.57
N THR A 185 4.24 -41.07 11.32
CA THR A 185 5.17 -41.14 10.20
C THR A 185 5.53 -39.72 9.81
N LEU A 186 6.83 -39.39 9.80
CA LEU A 186 7.38 -38.11 9.38
C LEU A 186 8.18 -38.31 8.09
N THR A 187 7.74 -37.70 7.00
CA THR A 187 8.46 -37.67 5.72
C THR A 187 9.06 -36.29 5.52
N THR A 188 10.38 -36.17 5.48
CA THR A 188 11.09 -34.92 5.18
C THR A 188 11.73 -34.98 3.81
N ALA A 189 11.74 -33.90 3.04
CA ALA A 189 12.39 -33.84 1.73
C ALA A 189 13.13 -32.50 1.55
N GLU A 190 14.28 -32.52 0.87
CA GLU A 190 15.05 -31.30 0.58
C GLU A 190 14.30 -30.40 -0.40
N SER A 191 13.65 -31.00 -1.40
CA SER A 191 12.76 -30.27 -2.30
C SER A 191 11.56 -31.07 -2.77
N ALA A 192 10.53 -30.36 -3.22
CA ALA A 192 9.35 -30.97 -3.83
C ALA A 192 8.87 -30.16 -5.04
N ILE A 193 8.48 -30.88 -6.09
CA ILE A 193 7.82 -30.30 -7.27
C ILE A 193 6.36 -30.72 -7.26
N ILE A 194 5.48 -29.74 -7.46
CA ILE A 194 4.04 -29.94 -7.53
C ILE A 194 3.69 -30.37 -8.95
N VAL A 195 3.11 -31.56 -9.08
CA VAL A 195 2.56 -32.12 -10.33
C VAL A 195 1.08 -32.39 -10.08
N PRO A 196 0.20 -32.38 -11.10
CA PRO A 196 -1.20 -32.76 -10.92
C PRO A 196 -1.32 -34.11 -10.19
N ASN A 197 -2.05 -34.12 -9.06
CA ASN A 197 -2.38 -35.27 -8.21
C ASN A 197 -1.22 -35.91 -7.44
N LYS A 198 0.01 -35.39 -7.56
CA LYS A 198 1.17 -35.92 -6.82
C LYS A 198 2.27 -34.90 -6.59
N TRP A 199 2.93 -35.00 -5.46
CA TRP A 199 4.18 -34.28 -5.20
C TRP A 199 5.36 -35.20 -5.40
N ILE A 200 6.32 -34.73 -6.17
CA ILE A 200 7.59 -35.44 -6.39
C ILE A 200 8.59 -34.88 -5.39
N LEU A 201 8.87 -35.65 -4.35
CA LEU A 201 9.82 -35.32 -3.27
C LEU A 201 11.22 -35.77 -3.69
N SER A 202 12.19 -34.85 -3.64
CA SER A 202 13.61 -35.13 -3.87
C SER A 202 14.34 -35.26 -2.54
N ASP A 203 15.23 -36.26 -2.44
CA ASP A 203 15.97 -36.59 -1.21
C ASP A 203 15.05 -36.80 0.01
N ALA A 204 14.05 -37.67 -0.15
CA ALA A 204 13.04 -37.92 0.86
C ALA A 204 13.55 -38.90 1.93
N LYS A 205 13.32 -38.57 3.21
CA LYS A 205 13.60 -39.40 4.38
C LYS A 205 12.29 -39.64 5.12
N ILE A 206 11.96 -40.91 5.34
CA ILE A 206 10.75 -41.31 6.05
C ILE A 206 11.16 -41.87 7.40
N TYR A 207 10.65 -41.27 8.47
CA TYR A 207 10.82 -41.67 9.85
C TYR A 207 9.51 -42.23 10.39
N GLN A 208 9.50 -43.46 10.89
CA GLN A 208 8.33 -44.04 11.55
C GLN A 208 8.58 -44.21 13.04
N THR A 209 7.62 -43.81 13.89
CA THR A 209 7.72 -44.03 15.33
C THR A 209 7.46 -45.48 15.71
N ASP A 210 8.25 -46.00 16.64
CA ASP A 210 7.99 -47.28 17.30
C ASP A 210 6.80 -47.20 18.28
N GLU A 211 6.41 -48.34 18.86
CA GLU A 211 5.30 -48.42 19.84
C GLU A 211 5.53 -47.58 21.11
N SER A 212 6.76 -47.10 21.34
CA SER A 212 7.12 -46.20 22.45
C SER A 212 7.17 -44.72 22.07
N GLY A 213 6.88 -44.37 20.82
CA GLY A 213 6.85 -43.00 20.32
C GLY A 213 8.21 -42.43 19.91
N PHE A 214 9.26 -43.26 19.85
CA PHE A 214 10.58 -42.86 19.36
C PHE A 214 10.72 -43.14 17.86
N LEU A 215 11.39 -42.26 17.11
CA LEU A 215 11.62 -42.44 15.67
C LEU A 215 12.56 -43.64 15.45
N GLY A 216 12.02 -44.76 14.97
CA GLY A 216 12.68 -46.07 15.00
C GLY A 216 13.15 -46.59 13.63
N VAL A 217 12.59 -46.11 12.51
CA VAL A 217 12.97 -46.57 11.16
C VAL A 217 13.18 -45.37 10.24
N GLU A 218 14.41 -45.21 9.73
CA GLU A 218 14.77 -44.21 8.70
C GLU A 218 14.91 -44.92 7.35
N MET A 219 14.03 -44.58 6.40
CA MET A 219 14.15 -45.00 5.00
C MET A 219 14.53 -43.81 4.14
N HIS A 220 15.55 -43.96 3.31
CA HIS A 220 16.05 -42.92 2.41
C HIS A 220 15.68 -43.23 0.96
N PHE A 221 15.07 -42.25 0.29
CA PHE A 221 14.63 -42.35 -1.09
C PHE A 221 15.20 -41.16 -1.88
N GLY A 222 15.89 -41.44 -3.00
CA GLY A 222 16.37 -40.38 -3.89
C GLY A 222 15.22 -39.57 -4.51
N THR A 223 14.12 -40.25 -4.84
CA THR A 223 12.86 -39.63 -5.27
C THR A 223 11.70 -40.43 -4.70
N ALA A 224 10.73 -39.75 -4.09
CA ALA A 224 9.51 -40.36 -3.58
C ALA A 224 8.29 -39.64 -4.19
N GLU A 225 7.30 -40.42 -4.63
CA GLU A 225 6.03 -39.86 -5.07
C GLU A 225 5.05 -39.84 -3.89
N PHE A 226 4.44 -38.69 -3.66
CA PHE A 226 3.45 -38.50 -2.61
C PHE A 226 2.11 -38.14 -3.24
N GLU A 227 1.16 -39.07 -3.21
CA GLU A 227 -0.18 -38.86 -3.75
C GLU A 227 -0.96 -37.85 -2.90
N ILE A 228 -1.56 -36.89 -3.59
CA ILE A 228 -2.33 -35.81 -2.99
C ILE A 228 -3.71 -35.79 -3.62
N ASP A 229 -4.73 -35.78 -2.77
CA ASP A 229 -6.13 -35.70 -3.18
C ASP A 229 -6.41 -34.40 -3.94
N ASP A 230 -7.24 -34.46 -4.97
CA ASP A 230 -7.54 -33.37 -5.92
C ASP A 230 -8.15 -32.14 -5.24
N ASP A 231 -8.65 -32.31 -4.01
CA ASP A 231 -9.22 -31.25 -3.19
C ASP A 231 -8.18 -30.52 -2.31
N ILE A 232 -6.87 -30.73 -2.48
CA ILE A 232 -5.87 -30.04 -1.64
C ILE A 232 -5.96 -28.52 -1.78
N GLU A 233 -6.40 -27.99 -2.92
CA GLU A 233 -6.67 -26.56 -3.07
C GLU A 233 -7.80 -26.09 -2.13
N ARG A 234 -8.82 -26.93 -1.91
CA ARG A 234 -9.89 -26.67 -0.96
C ARG A 234 -9.44 -26.82 0.50
N TYR A 235 -8.50 -27.74 0.78
CA TYR A 235 -7.97 -27.97 2.13
C TYR A 235 -6.85 -27.00 2.54
N LEU A 236 -6.02 -26.56 1.61
CA LEU A 236 -5.05 -25.48 1.81
C LEU A 236 -5.75 -24.12 2.03
N ALA A 237 -6.94 -23.95 1.46
CA ALA A 237 -7.86 -22.85 1.79
C ALA A 237 -8.55 -23.02 3.17
N SER A 238 -8.51 -24.21 3.77
CA SER A 238 -9.14 -24.52 5.07
C SER A 238 -8.23 -24.29 6.28
N PHE A 239 -6.98 -23.86 6.07
CA PHE A 239 -6.08 -23.56 7.19
C PHE A 239 -6.47 -22.26 7.87
N LYS A 240 -7.28 -22.41 8.92
CA LYS A 240 -7.59 -21.35 9.87
C LYS A 240 -6.30 -20.73 10.40
N SER A 241 -6.11 -19.43 10.17
CA SER A 241 -5.03 -18.70 10.84
C SER A 241 -5.15 -18.83 12.38
N PRO A 242 -4.08 -18.63 13.17
CA PRO A 242 -4.17 -18.77 14.63
C PRO A 242 -5.27 -17.93 15.29
N LYS A 243 -5.68 -16.83 14.63
CA LYS A 243 -6.80 -15.96 15.05
C LYS A 243 -8.19 -16.59 14.83
N GLU A 244 -8.31 -17.47 13.84
CA GLU A 244 -9.54 -18.19 13.45
C GLU A 244 -9.78 -19.46 14.29
N LYS A 245 -8.83 -19.81 15.14
CA LYS A 245 -8.91 -20.97 16.02
C LYS A 245 -9.39 -20.56 17.42
N THR A 246 -10.16 -21.45 18.04
CA THR A 246 -10.52 -21.36 19.46
C THR A 246 -9.31 -21.70 20.33
N SER A 247 -9.35 -21.34 21.61
CA SER A 247 -8.29 -21.70 22.55
C SER A 247 -8.15 -23.22 22.76
N ALA A 248 -9.23 -23.99 22.57
CA ALA A 248 -9.20 -25.45 22.62
C ALA A 248 -8.47 -26.04 21.42
N GLU A 249 -8.82 -25.62 20.19
CA GLU A 249 -8.15 -26.02 18.95
C GLU A 249 -6.65 -25.67 19.00
N LEU A 250 -6.30 -24.45 19.44
CA LEU A 250 -4.90 -24.03 19.56
C LEU A 250 -4.09 -24.91 20.53
N ARG A 251 -4.69 -25.37 21.64
CA ARG A 251 -4.00 -26.27 22.59
C ARG A 251 -3.75 -27.64 22.01
N GLU A 252 -4.71 -28.18 21.26
CA GLU A 252 -4.58 -29.47 20.59
C GLU A 252 -3.46 -29.42 19.55
N ASP A 253 -3.44 -28.37 18.72
CA ASP A 253 -2.38 -28.12 17.75
C ASP A 253 -1.00 -28.01 18.41
N ILE A 254 -0.87 -27.17 19.45
CA ILE A 254 0.41 -27.02 20.17
C ILE A 254 0.89 -28.36 20.71
N LYS A 255 0.00 -29.17 21.29
CA LYS A 255 0.37 -30.49 21.84
C LYS A 255 0.82 -31.45 20.74
N ALA A 256 0.12 -31.47 19.60
CA ALA A 256 0.48 -32.29 18.46
C ALA A 256 1.87 -31.91 17.90
N PHE A 257 2.12 -30.62 17.71
CA PHE A 257 3.38 -30.13 17.11
C PHE A 257 4.58 -30.15 18.05
N LYS A 258 4.35 -30.03 19.37
CA LYS A 258 5.44 -30.11 20.35
C LYS A 258 6.05 -31.51 20.42
N ASN A 259 5.23 -32.53 20.19
CA ASN A 259 5.68 -33.94 20.16
C ASN A 259 6.50 -34.27 18.91
N THR A 260 6.48 -33.43 17.87
CA THR A 260 7.17 -33.65 16.60
C THR A 260 8.41 -32.76 16.41
N GLY A 261 8.78 -31.96 17.42
CA GLY A 261 9.98 -31.10 17.39
C GLY A 261 9.83 -29.81 16.57
N ILE A 262 8.61 -29.45 16.17
CA ILE A 262 8.29 -28.23 15.42
C ILE A 262 8.30 -27.00 16.33
N ASN A 263 8.70 -25.85 15.79
CA ASN A 263 8.57 -24.57 16.48
C ASN A 263 7.08 -24.17 16.60
N THR A 264 6.55 -24.23 17.82
CA THR A 264 5.17 -23.87 18.16
C THR A 264 5.00 -22.43 18.64
N SER A 265 6.04 -21.60 18.58
CA SER A 265 6.07 -20.27 19.22
C SER A 265 4.91 -19.36 18.77
N SER A 266 4.59 -19.35 17.47
CA SER A 266 3.49 -18.55 16.95
C SER A 266 2.12 -18.97 17.49
N LEU A 267 1.89 -20.29 17.63
CA LEU A 267 0.65 -20.85 18.17
C LEU A 267 0.55 -20.64 19.69
N GLU A 268 1.67 -20.81 20.40
CA GLU A 268 1.75 -20.52 21.83
C GLU A 268 1.44 -19.05 22.12
N VAL A 269 2.03 -18.12 21.35
CA VAL A 269 1.71 -16.69 21.46
C VAL A 269 0.24 -16.44 21.21
N ALA A 270 -0.33 -16.97 20.12
CA ALA A 270 -1.74 -16.75 19.79
C ALA A 270 -2.67 -17.25 20.90
N LEU A 271 -2.38 -18.42 21.48
CA LEU A 271 -3.13 -18.96 22.61
C LEU A 271 -3.06 -18.02 23.83
N GLN A 272 -1.86 -17.56 24.19
CA GLN A 272 -1.67 -16.68 25.34
C GLN A 272 -2.22 -15.28 25.11
N GLU A 273 -2.18 -14.79 23.87
CA GLU A 273 -2.75 -13.52 23.44
C GLU A 273 -4.26 -13.47 23.69
N LYS A 274 -5.00 -14.57 23.45
CA LYS A 274 -6.42 -14.68 23.79
C LYS A 274 -6.69 -14.43 25.28
N TYR A 275 -5.92 -15.06 26.16
CA TYR A 275 -6.07 -14.87 27.61
C TYR A 275 -5.62 -13.49 28.07
N SER A 276 -4.48 -13.03 27.55
CA SER A 276 -3.90 -11.72 27.88
C SER A 276 -4.84 -10.57 27.49
N MET A 277 -5.39 -10.60 26.27
CA MET A 277 -6.35 -9.58 25.80
C MET A 277 -7.66 -9.60 26.61
N SER A 278 -8.08 -10.78 27.07
CA SER A 278 -9.29 -10.89 27.90
C SER A 278 -9.11 -10.26 29.29
N ILE A 279 -7.89 -10.25 29.83
CA ILE A 279 -7.56 -9.63 31.13
C ILE A 279 -7.26 -8.12 30.99
N ALA A 280 -6.97 -7.64 29.78
CA ALA A 280 -6.66 -6.24 29.49
C ALA A 280 -7.63 -5.22 30.12
N PRO A 281 -8.97 -5.40 30.08
CA PRO A 281 -9.93 -4.48 30.71
C PRO A 281 -9.65 -4.24 32.20
N LEU A 282 -9.32 -5.30 32.94
CA LEU A 282 -9.01 -5.23 34.37
C LEU A 282 -7.70 -4.48 34.62
N VAL A 283 -6.67 -4.75 33.82
CA VAL A 283 -5.36 -4.07 33.91
C VAL A 283 -5.52 -2.57 33.65
N ILE A 284 -6.29 -2.22 32.62
CA ILE A 284 -6.57 -0.83 32.28
C ILE A 284 -7.33 -0.10 33.38
N VAL A 285 -8.22 -0.77 34.13
CA VAL A 285 -8.84 -0.15 35.31
C VAL A 285 -7.82 0.12 36.41
N LEU A 286 -6.96 -0.86 36.70
CA LEU A 286 -5.94 -0.75 37.74
C LEU A 286 -4.92 0.36 37.44
N LEU A 287 -4.67 0.63 36.16
CA LEU A 287 -3.80 1.72 35.74
C LEU A 287 -4.56 3.06 35.63
N GLY A 288 -5.68 3.05 34.92
CA GLY A 288 -6.41 4.25 34.51
C GLY A 288 -6.98 5.03 35.69
N VAL A 289 -7.59 4.36 36.68
CA VAL A 289 -8.19 5.09 37.81
C VAL A 289 -7.14 5.83 38.63
N PRO A 290 -6.03 5.20 39.07
CA PRO A 290 -4.97 5.91 39.78
C PRO A 290 -4.33 7.04 38.97
N VAL A 291 -4.05 6.80 37.68
CA VAL A 291 -3.53 7.81 36.76
C VAL A 291 -4.46 9.01 36.69
N SER A 292 -5.76 8.79 36.50
CA SER A 292 -6.77 9.86 36.43
C SER A 292 -6.85 10.69 37.71
N LEU A 293 -6.76 10.03 38.86
CA LEU A 293 -6.85 10.69 40.16
C LEU A 293 -5.59 11.52 40.44
N MET A 294 -4.41 10.98 40.10
CA MET A 294 -3.11 11.63 40.27
C MET A 294 -2.94 12.86 39.38
N PHE A 295 -3.33 12.78 38.10
CA PHE A 295 -3.13 13.89 37.14
C PHE A 295 -4.12 15.04 37.26
N ASN A 296 -5.08 14.95 38.19
CA ASN A 296 -6.01 16.05 38.47
C ASN A 296 -6.71 16.60 37.21
N LEU A 297 -7.07 15.72 36.26
CA LEU A 297 -7.64 16.12 34.97
C LEU A 297 -8.99 16.84 35.18
N GLN A 298 -9.04 18.13 34.87
CA GLN A 298 -10.29 18.95 34.92
C GLN A 298 -10.90 19.17 33.53
N SER A 299 -10.11 18.97 32.47
CA SER A 299 -10.56 19.17 31.09
C SER A 299 -10.97 17.85 30.45
N LYS A 300 -12.11 17.87 29.74
CA LYS A 300 -12.60 16.72 28.97
C LYS A 300 -11.66 16.39 27.80
N SER A 301 -11.07 17.40 27.15
CA SER A 301 -10.13 17.19 26.03
C SER A 301 -8.86 16.47 26.47
N TRP A 302 -8.30 16.84 27.64
CA TRP A 302 -7.16 16.14 28.21
C TRP A 302 -7.46 14.67 28.54
N SER A 303 -8.72 14.36 28.84
CA SER A 303 -9.17 12.98 29.07
C SER A 303 -9.08 12.15 27.78
N VAL A 304 -9.47 12.71 26.64
CA VAL A 304 -9.37 12.05 25.33
C VAL A 304 -7.92 11.84 24.91
N ILE A 305 -7.09 12.89 25.00
CA ILE A 305 -5.68 12.84 24.62
C ILE A 305 -4.93 11.79 25.44
N LEU A 306 -5.10 11.78 26.77
CA LEU A 306 -4.43 10.82 27.63
C LEU A 306 -4.93 9.39 27.41
N THR A 307 -6.23 9.22 27.08
CA THR A 307 -6.78 7.92 26.68
C THR A 307 -6.04 7.40 25.46
N PHE A 308 -5.97 8.20 24.39
CA PHE A 308 -5.32 7.80 23.15
C PHE A 308 -3.84 7.45 23.37
N LEU A 309 -3.10 8.32 24.07
CA LEU A 309 -1.68 8.11 24.38
C LEU A 309 -1.46 6.78 25.12
N LEU A 310 -2.20 6.55 26.20
CA LEU A 310 -2.03 5.33 27.00
C LEU A 310 -2.47 4.07 26.26
N VAL A 311 -3.51 4.16 25.42
CA VAL A 311 -3.93 3.05 24.57
C VAL A 311 -2.86 2.69 23.56
N VAL A 312 -2.27 3.67 22.88
CA VAL A 312 -1.19 3.45 21.92
C VAL A 312 0.01 2.79 22.60
N ILE A 313 0.42 3.28 23.78
CA ILE A 313 1.54 2.68 24.51
C ILE A 313 1.21 1.25 24.95
N TYR A 314 0.01 1.04 25.53
CA TYR A 314 -0.42 -0.27 26.01
C TYR A 314 -0.55 -1.29 24.86
N GLN A 315 -1.35 -1.00 23.84
CA GLN A 315 -1.57 -1.91 22.71
C GLN A 315 -0.33 -2.05 21.84
N GLY A 316 0.40 -0.96 21.58
CA GLY A 316 1.64 -1.00 20.81
C GLY A 316 2.70 -1.88 21.46
N SER A 317 2.86 -1.79 22.79
CA SER A 317 3.78 -2.68 23.52
C SER A 317 3.37 -4.15 23.42
N GLY A 318 2.06 -4.45 23.45
CA GLY A 318 1.54 -5.81 23.30
C GLY A 318 1.77 -6.38 21.90
N ALA A 319 1.52 -5.59 20.86
CA ALA A 319 1.78 -5.98 19.47
C ALA A 319 3.28 -6.26 19.24
N TRP A 320 4.14 -5.36 19.72
CA TRP A 320 5.60 -5.50 19.59
C TRP A 320 6.12 -6.75 20.30
N LEU A 321 5.77 -6.93 21.58
CA LEU A 321 6.27 -8.06 22.36
C LEU A 321 5.71 -9.39 21.86
N SER A 322 4.45 -9.44 21.46
CA SER A 322 3.87 -10.64 20.84
C SER A 322 4.55 -10.98 19.51
N GLY A 323 4.93 -9.98 18.71
CA GLY A 323 5.78 -10.16 17.52
C GLY A 323 7.13 -10.80 17.85
N MET A 324 7.83 -10.27 18.86
CA MET A 324 9.10 -10.86 19.33
C MET A 324 8.94 -12.29 19.85
N GLY A 325 7.82 -12.59 20.52
CA GLY A 325 7.50 -13.95 20.98
C GLY A 325 7.24 -14.92 19.83
N LYS A 326 6.60 -14.47 18.73
CA LYS A 326 6.35 -15.28 17.54
C LYS A 326 7.66 -15.70 16.86
N GLU A 327 8.64 -14.81 16.84
CA GLU A 327 10.01 -15.05 16.35
C GLU A 327 10.92 -15.78 17.36
N ASN A 328 10.37 -16.22 18.50
CA ASN A 328 11.10 -16.93 19.56
C ASN A 328 12.30 -16.14 20.15
N LEU A 329 12.26 -14.80 20.09
CA LEU A 329 13.29 -13.92 20.69
C LEU A 329 13.12 -13.81 22.21
N ILE A 330 11.88 -13.97 22.67
CA ILE A 330 11.50 -14.03 24.08
C ILE A 330 10.57 -15.22 24.28
N ASN A 331 10.39 -15.68 25.52
CA ASN A 331 9.54 -16.82 25.82
C ASN A 331 8.12 -16.61 25.21
N PRO A 332 7.69 -17.46 24.25
CA PRO A 332 6.43 -17.29 23.52
C PRO A 332 5.21 -17.24 24.45
N SER A 333 5.26 -17.99 25.55
CA SER A 333 4.17 -18.06 26.51
C SER A 333 4.08 -16.81 27.41
N LEU A 334 5.20 -16.11 27.64
CA LEU A 334 5.22 -14.90 28.48
C LEU A 334 5.07 -13.61 27.68
N ALA A 335 5.42 -13.63 26.39
CA ALA A 335 5.48 -12.44 25.54
C ALA A 335 4.19 -11.60 25.56
N PRO A 336 2.97 -12.18 25.40
CA PRO A 336 1.73 -11.41 25.44
C PRO A 336 1.37 -10.90 26.84
N TRP A 337 1.94 -11.48 27.90
CA TRP A 337 1.62 -11.15 29.29
C TRP A 337 2.48 -10.02 29.86
N ILE A 338 3.65 -9.77 29.28
CA ILE A 338 4.58 -8.73 29.76
C ILE A 338 3.90 -7.35 29.89
N PRO A 339 3.16 -6.83 28.90
CA PRO A 339 2.45 -5.56 29.06
C PRO A 339 1.50 -5.61 30.26
N ASN A 340 0.68 -6.65 30.36
CA ASN A 340 -0.28 -6.77 31.46
C ASN A 340 0.39 -6.76 32.84
N ILE A 341 1.51 -7.47 32.98
CA ILE A 341 2.28 -7.51 34.23
C ILE A 341 2.85 -6.12 34.53
N VAL A 342 3.53 -5.49 33.57
CA VAL A 342 4.17 -4.18 33.75
C VAL A 342 3.13 -3.11 34.10
N PHE A 343 2.05 -3.01 33.32
CA PHE A 343 1.01 -2.02 33.55
C PHE A 343 0.21 -2.28 34.82
N SER A 344 0.03 -3.54 35.23
CA SER A 344 -0.59 -3.86 36.53
C SER A 344 0.30 -3.43 37.69
N ILE A 345 1.60 -3.72 37.64
CA ILE A 345 2.56 -3.29 38.66
C ILE A 345 2.58 -1.76 38.75
N LEU A 346 2.67 -1.07 37.60
CA LEU A 346 2.60 0.40 37.56
C LEU A 346 1.29 0.92 38.15
N GLY A 347 0.15 0.33 37.80
CA GLY A 347 -1.15 0.71 38.34
C GLY A 347 -1.21 0.57 39.86
N VAL A 348 -0.73 -0.54 40.42
CA VAL A 348 -0.69 -0.78 41.86
C VAL A 348 0.26 0.20 42.57
N VAL A 349 1.44 0.45 41.99
CA VAL A 349 2.40 1.42 42.51
C VAL A 349 1.77 2.81 42.54
N ILE A 350 1.19 3.28 41.43
CA ILE A 350 0.53 4.60 41.36
C ILE A 350 -0.63 4.66 42.35
N TYR A 351 -1.45 3.61 42.45
CA TYR A 351 -2.55 3.52 43.42
C TYR A 351 -2.07 3.70 44.86
N SER A 352 -0.95 3.07 45.23
CA SER A 352 -0.36 3.21 46.56
C SER A 352 0.11 4.64 46.85
N LEU A 353 0.56 5.36 45.82
CA LEU A 353 1.13 6.70 45.90
C LEU A 353 0.10 7.83 45.92
N ILE A 354 -1.19 7.57 45.61
CA ILE A 354 -2.23 8.61 45.45
C ILE A 354 -2.27 9.61 46.62
N ASP A 355 -2.17 9.13 47.86
CA ASP A 355 -2.28 9.95 49.08
C ASP A 355 -0.93 10.51 49.58
N THR A 356 0.16 10.25 48.84
CA THR A 356 1.52 10.54 49.28
C THR A 356 2.06 11.81 48.59
N LYS A 357 2.97 12.54 49.25
CA LYS A 357 3.67 13.72 48.65
C LYS A 357 4.35 13.42 47.30
N ALA A 358 4.67 12.15 47.03
CA ALA A 358 5.23 11.69 45.75
C ALA A 358 4.27 11.89 44.57
N SER A 359 2.95 11.72 44.77
CA SER A 359 1.91 11.95 43.74
C SER A 359 1.97 13.38 43.20
N TYR A 360 2.12 14.37 44.10
CA TYR A 360 2.26 15.77 43.71
C TYR A 360 3.49 16.01 42.83
N ARG A 361 4.68 15.53 43.26
CA ARG A 361 5.92 15.69 42.46
C ARG A 361 5.84 15.02 41.10
N LEU A 362 5.24 13.83 41.02
CA LEU A 362 5.08 13.11 39.76
C LEU A 362 4.14 13.86 38.80
N SER A 363 3.01 14.33 39.31
CA SER A 363 2.06 15.14 38.53
C SER A 363 2.69 16.44 38.03
N GLU A 364 3.53 17.08 38.84
CA GLU A 364 4.27 18.30 38.47
C GLU A 364 5.31 18.03 37.38
N PHE A 365 6.07 16.93 37.50
CA PHE A 365 7.04 16.51 36.49
C PHE A 365 6.39 16.26 35.12
N PHE A 366 5.32 15.47 35.09
CA PHE A 366 4.61 15.15 33.86
C PHE A 366 3.87 16.35 33.27
N THR A 367 3.29 17.24 34.09
CA THR A 367 2.68 18.48 33.57
C THR A 367 3.74 19.42 32.98
N ARG A 368 4.96 19.47 33.52
CA ARG A 368 6.09 20.17 32.91
C ARG A 368 6.52 19.52 31.60
N ILE A 369 6.63 18.19 31.54
CA ILE A 369 6.91 17.47 30.29
C ILE A 369 5.83 17.72 29.26
N LEU A 370 4.55 17.64 29.63
CA LEU A 370 3.44 17.85 28.69
C LEU A 370 3.44 19.27 28.14
N LYS A 371 3.64 20.29 29.00
CA LYS A 371 3.79 21.68 28.55
C LYS A 371 5.03 21.87 27.65
N GLY A 372 6.15 21.26 28.01
CA GLY A 372 7.38 21.28 27.21
C GLY A 372 7.22 20.56 25.87
N SER A 373 6.54 19.42 25.86
CA SER A 373 6.27 18.60 24.67
C SER A 373 5.27 19.27 23.75
N ALA A 374 4.28 20.01 24.26
CA ALA A 374 3.39 20.81 23.43
C ALA A 374 4.16 21.94 22.74
N ILE A 375 5.10 22.57 23.44
CA ILE A 375 6.00 23.58 22.85
C ILE A 375 6.93 22.94 21.82
N VAL A 376 7.50 21.76 22.12
CA VAL A 376 8.37 21.02 21.19
C VAL A 376 7.60 20.50 19.99
N ILE A 377 6.37 20.02 20.13
CA ILE A 377 5.50 19.61 19.01
C ILE A 377 5.12 20.85 18.19
N ILE A 378 4.74 21.96 18.82
CA ILE A 378 4.47 23.24 18.11
C ILE A 378 5.72 23.78 17.41
N LEU A 379 6.93 23.51 17.93
CA LEU A 379 8.21 23.87 17.31
C LEU A 379 8.70 22.85 16.26
N LEU A 380 8.29 21.58 16.36
CA LEU A 380 8.60 20.51 15.41
C LEU A 380 7.64 20.47 14.23
N VAL A 381 6.39 20.91 14.40
CA VAL A 381 5.39 20.99 13.30
C VAL A 381 5.88 21.89 12.15
N PRO A 382 6.52 23.05 12.39
CA PRO A 382 7.20 23.80 11.34
C PRO A 382 8.39 23.06 10.71
N GLY A 383 9.08 22.20 11.47
CA GLY A 383 10.23 21.42 10.98
C GLY A 383 9.85 20.20 10.13
N LEU A 384 8.58 19.79 10.13
CA LEU A 384 8.03 18.79 9.21
C LEU A 384 7.52 19.40 7.90
N LEU A 385 7.48 20.73 7.81
CA LEU A 385 7.33 21.45 6.55
C LEU A 385 8.74 21.72 6.03
N GLU A 386 9.41 20.70 5.50
CA GLU A 386 10.58 20.92 4.65
C GLU A 386 10.12 21.75 3.45
N GLY A 387 10.35 23.07 3.51
CA GLY A 387 10.31 23.90 2.33
C GLY A 387 11.43 23.42 1.40
N SER A 388 11.07 22.95 0.21
CA SER A 388 12.03 22.66 -0.86
C SER A 388 12.99 23.82 -1.01
N ASN A 389 14.31 23.56 -0.96
CA ASN A 389 15.32 24.60 -1.06
C ASN A 389 15.36 25.12 -2.50
N VAL A 390 14.71 26.27 -2.75
CA VAL A 390 14.82 27.00 -4.02
C VAL A 390 15.96 27.99 -3.91
N ARG A 391 16.98 27.85 -4.77
CA ARG A 391 18.10 28.78 -4.84
C ARG A 391 18.03 29.56 -6.14
N ILE A 392 17.90 30.88 -6.04
CA ILE A 392 17.90 31.79 -7.21
C ILE A 392 19.21 32.58 -7.21
N VAL A 393 19.95 32.51 -8.30
CA VAL A 393 21.19 33.25 -8.54
C VAL A 393 20.96 34.16 -9.74
N GLY A 394 21.21 35.46 -9.58
CA GLY A 394 21.09 36.45 -10.65
C GLY A 394 22.21 37.50 -10.57
N GLY A 395 22.57 38.09 -11.71
CA GLY A 395 23.60 39.11 -11.78
C GLY A 395 23.14 40.47 -11.24
N THR A 396 21.99 40.95 -11.70
CA THR A 396 21.36 42.19 -11.23
C THR A 396 19.97 41.93 -10.67
N ILE A 397 19.62 42.61 -9.58
CA ILE A 397 18.28 42.54 -8.97
C ILE A 397 17.75 43.97 -8.86
N ALA A 398 16.61 44.23 -9.48
CA ALA A 398 15.88 45.48 -9.41
C ALA A 398 14.46 45.21 -8.93
N GLY A 399 13.89 46.08 -8.08
CA GLY A 399 12.55 45.89 -7.54
C GLY A 399 11.74 47.17 -7.60
N THR A 400 10.42 47.01 -7.69
CA THR A 400 9.48 48.13 -7.47
C THR A 400 9.52 48.56 -5.99
N LYS A 401 9.28 49.84 -5.70
CA LYS A 401 9.30 50.38 -4.32
C LYS A 401 8.32 49.66 -3.37
N ASP A 402 7.24 49.13 -3.91
CA ASP A 402 6.20 48.41 -3.17
C ASP A 402 6.49 46.90 -3.04
N GLY A 403 7.61 46.41 -3.58
CA GLY A 403 8.01 45.00 -3.53
C GLY A 403 7.14 44.06 -4.38
N ARG A 404 6.21 44.62 -5.17
CA ARG A 404 5.23 43.88 -5.98
C ARG A 404 5.88 43.12 -7.14
N GLU A 405 6.97 43.65 -7.68
CA GLU A 405 7.70 43.03 -8.77
C GLU A 405 9.19 43.13 -8.52
N ILE A 406 9.88 41.99 -8.62
CA ILE A 406 11.32 41.84 -8.53
C ILE A 406 11.82 41.34 -9.88
N LEU A 407 12.62 42.15 -10.56
CA LEU A 407 13.29 41.84 -11.81
C LEU A 407 14.71 41.34 -11.51
N ILE A 408 15.10 40.26 -12.17
CA ILE A 408 16.42 39.66 -12.07
C ILE A 408 17.00 39.60 -13.49
N GLY A 409 18.14 40.25 -13.69
CA GLY A 409 18.82 40.35 -14.99
C GLY A 409 20.25 39.82 -14.96
N ASP A 410 20.90 39.90 -16.12
CA ASP A 410 22.30 39.48 -16.34
C ASP A 410 22.57 37.99 -16.07
N GLY A 411 21.62 37.14 -16.50
CA GLY A 411 21.69 35.70 -16.32
C GLY A 411 21.10 35.29 -14.98
N VAL A 412 20.08 34.42 -15.04
CA VAL A 412 19.34 33.89 -13.90
C VAL A 412 19.47 32.38 -13.91
N ARG A 413 19.88 31.80 -12.78
CA ARG A 413 19.85 30.36 -12.53
C ARG A 413 18.99 30.08 -11.32
N VAL A 414 18.00 29.20 -11.47
CA VAL A 414 17.17 28.70 -10.38
C VAL A 414 17.43 27.21 -10.21
N GLU A 415 17.84 26.81 -9.00
CA GLU A 415 18.04 25.42 -8.61
C GLU A 415 16.92 25.03 -7.65
N TYR A 416 16.19 23.96 -8.00
CA TYR A 416 15.13 23.37 -7.18
C TYR A 416 15.55 21.97 -6.73
N PHE A 417 15.52 21.75 -5.42
CA PHE A 417 15.85 20.47 -4.79
C PHE A 417 14.69 19.96 -3.93
N SER A 418 14.23 18.74 -4.22
CA SER A 418 13.26 17.98 -3.41
C SER A 418 13.71 16.51 -3.30
N GLU A 419 13.09 15.72 -2.41
CA GLU A 419 13.36 14.28 -2.30
C GLU A 419 13.03 13.50 -3.59
N THR A 420 12.13 14.03 -4.44
CA THR A 420 11.58 13.34 -5.61
C THR A 420 12.06 13.88 -6.95
N MET A 421 12.66 15.09 -7.00
CA MET A 421 13.05 15.75 -8.25
C MET A 421 14.15 16.79 -8.02
N THR A 422 15.14 16.81 -8.91
CA THR A 422 16.06 17.95 -9.08
C THR A 422 15.78 18.68 -10.39
N ALA A 423 15.75 20.01 -10.37
CA ALA A 423 15.54 20.82 -11.57
C ALA A 423 16.37 22.09 -11.55
N THR A 424 16.97 22.44 -12.69
CA THR A 424 17.72 23.69 -12.89
C THR A 424 17.08 24.48 -14.03
N ILE A 425 16.82 25.77 -13.84
CA ILE A 425 16.32 26.69 -14.86
C ILE A 425 17.37 27.78 -15.10
N ASP A 426 17.91 27.87 -16.31
CA ASP A 426 18.76 28.96 -16.76
C ASP A 426 17.96 29.89 -17.69
N ALA A 427 18.08 31.21 -17.52
CA ALA A 427 17.47 32.21 -18.40
C ALA A 427 18.30 33.50 -18.42
N SER A 428 18.07 34.39 -19.38
CA SER A 428 18.74 35.70 -19.44
C SER A 428 18.16 36.67 -18.42
N ASN A 429 16.84 36.62 -18.22
CA ASN A 429 16.12 37.46 -17.27
C ASN A 429 14.99 36.67 -16.60
N ALA A 430 14.59 37.13 -15.41
CA ALA A 430 13.40 36.65 -14.72
C ALA A 430 12.64 37.79 -14.01
N SER A 431 11.36 37.61 -13.76
CA SER A 431 10.56 38.47 -12.88
C SER A 431 9.78 37.63 -11.88
N ILE A 432 9.74 38.10 -10.63
CA ILE A 432 8.92 37.53 -9.56
C ILE A 432 7.83 38.54 -9.25
N LEU A 433 6.57 38.12 -9.43
CA LEU A 433 5.40 38.90 -9.07
C LEU A 433 4.93 38.50 -7.68
N ASN A 434 4.81 39.47 -6.78
CA ASN A 434 4.34 39.28 -5.42
C ASN A 434 2.97 39.96 -5.21
N ILE A 435 2.07 39.26 -4.52
CA ILE A 435 0.84 39.82 -3.93
C ILE A 435 0.93 39.64 -2.42
N ASP A 436 0.74 40.72 -1.65
CA ASP A 436 0.79 40.70 -0.18
C ASP A 436 2.07 40.05 0.41
N SER A 437 3.22 40.29 -0.24
CA SER A 437 4.52 39.70 0.13
C SER A 437 4.64 38.18 -0.07
N THR A 438 3.72 37.58 -0.82
CA THR A 438 3.80 36.18 -1.27
C THR A 438 4.04 36.12 -2.79
N PRO A 439 4.97 35.28 -3.26
CA PRO A 439 5.24 35.13 -4.69
C PRO A 439 4.08 34.39 -5.36
N GLU A 440 3.45 35.05 -6.32
CA GLU A 440 2.30 34.52 -7.08
C GLU A 440 2.79 33.81 -8.35
N SER A 441 3.77 34.40 -9.04
CA SER A 441 4.35 33.81 -10.25
C SER A 441 5.80 34.22 -10.49
N ILE A 442 6.52 33.38 -11.22
CA ILE A 442 7.89 33.64 -11.69
C ILE A 442 7.94 33.48 -13.20
N SER A 443 8.26 34.55 -13.93
CA SER A 443 8.45 34.51 -15.39
C SER A 443 9.94 34.50 -15.72
N PHE A 444 10.36 33.69 -16.68
CA PHE A 444 11.71 33.61 -17.24
C PHE A 444 11.66 33.91 -18.73
N TRP A 445 12.62 34.68 -19.25
CA TRP A 445 12.70 34.94 -20.70
C TRP A 445 14.14 35.16 -21.17
N GLY A 446 14.32 34.90 -22.48
CA GLY A 446 15.61 35.00 -23.16
C GLY A 446 16.45 33.75 -22.92
N ASN A 447 16.49 32.85 -23.90
CA ASN A 447 17.23 31.59 -23.86
C ASN A 447 16.91 30.73 -22.63
N VAL A 448 15.62 30.52 -22.34
CA VAL A 448 15.22 29.73 -21.18
C VAL A 448 15.55 28.27 -21.43
N LYS A 449 16.29 27.64 -20.51
CA LYS A 449 16.61 26.22 -20.52
C LYS A 449 16.34 25.63 -19.13
N MET A 450 15.39 24.72 -19.05
CA MET A 450 15.10 23.93 -17.86
C MET A 450 15.64 22.50 -18.05
N VAL A 451 16.36 22.00 -17.06
CA VAL A 451 16.92 20.65 -17.04
C VAL A 451 16.44 19.96 -15.77
N SER A 452 15.83 18.79 -15.93
CA SER A 452 15.45 17.83 -14.89
C SER A 452 16.11 16.48 -15.21
N ASP A 453 16.05 15.52 -14.29
CA ASP A 453 16.75 14.23 -14.35
C ASP A 453 16.58 13.50 -15.71
N GLU A 454 15.39 13.54 -16.32
CA GLU A 454 15.09 12.85 -17.59
C GLU A 454 14.61 13.77 -18.72
N THR A 455 14.47 15.08 -18.47
CA THR A 455 13.85 16.04 -19.40
C THR A 455 14.65 17.32 -19.52
N THR A 456 14.89 17.77 -20.76
CA THR A 456 15.43 19.10 -21.06
C THR A 456 14.40 19.89 -21.86
N ILE A 457 14.00 21.05 -21.35
CA ILE A 457 13.06 21.97 -21.99
C ILE A 457 13.81 23.24 -22.35
N VAL A 458 13.70 23.66 -23.61
CA VAL A 458 14.16 24.97 -24.10
C VAL A 458 12.94 25.74 -24.55
N SER A 459 12.82 27.00 -24.14
CA SER A 459 11.67 27.84 -24.47
C SER A 459 12.07 29.32 -24.57
N ASP A 460 11.30 30.10 -25.33
CA ASP A 460 11.48 31.55 -25.38
C ASP A 460 11.09 32.22 -24.06
N ARG A 461 10.03 31.69 -23.45
CA ARG A 461 9.49 32.15 -22.17
C ARG A 461 8.90 30.99 -21.38
N LEU A 462 9.14 31.00 -20.08
CA LEU A 462 8.61 30.03 -19.12
C LEU A 462 7.99 30.79 -17.94
N ILE A 463 6.81 30.39 -17.49
CA ILE A 463 6.08 31.00 -16.38
C ILE A 463 5.76 29.91 -15.38
N LEU A 464 6.19 30.10 -14.14
CA LEU A 464 5.77 29.31 -12.99
C LEU A 464 4.64 30.07 -12.31
N ASP A 465 3.41 29.57 -12.41
CA ASP A 465 2.27 30.03 -11.64
C ASP A 465 2.23 29.23 -10.33
N LEU A 466 2.66 29.88 -9.25
CA LEU A 466 2.78 29.27 -7.93
C LEU A 466 1.41 29.17 -7.22
N THR A 467 0.43 29.95 -7.68
CA THR A 467 -0.92 29.97 -7.07
C THR A 467 -1.78 28.83 -7.61
N ASN A 468 -1.66 28.57 -8.92
CA ASN A 468 -2.40 27.49 -9.58
C ASN A 468 -1.55 26.23 -9.81
N GLU A 469 -0.31 26.21 -9.30
CA GLU A 469 0.66 25.10 -9.41
C GLU A 469 0.88 24.63 -10.86
N ARG A 470 1.16 25.58 -11.75
CA ARG A 470 1.31 25.35 -13.20
C ARG A 470 2.62 25.89 -13.75
N VAL A 471 3.15 25.18 -14.74
CA VAL A 471 4.27 25.63 -15.57
C VAL A 471 3.75 25.87 -16.98
N GLU A 472 3.96 27.06 -17.50
CA GLU A 472 3.58 27.44 -18.86
C GLU A 472 4.81 27.83 -19.66
N SER A 473 5.01 27.21 -20.81
CA SER A 473 6.16 27.42 -21.66
C SER A 473 5.70 27.77 -23.07
N MET A 474 6.32 28.78 -23.67
CA MET A 474 6.02 29.26 -25.03
C MET A 474 7.18 28.98 -25.98
N GLN A 475 6.86 28.59 -27.21
CA GLN A 475 7.82 28.11 -28.23
C GLN A 475 8.77 27.05 -27.66
N VAL A 476 8.18 25.92 -27.28
CA VAL A 476 8.83 24.90 -26.48
C VAL A 476 9.48 23.87 -27.38
N PHE A 477 10.74 23.60 -27.12
CA PHE A 477 11.46 22.44 -27.58
C PHE A 477 11.82 21.58 -26.37
N SER A 478 11.24 20.38 -26.27
CA SER A 478 11.53 19.43 -25.20
C SER A 478 12.20 18.17 -25.76
N ARG A 479 13.22 17.69 -25.05
CA ARG A 479 13.84 16.38 -25.23
C ARG A 479 13.61 15.57 -23.96
N THR A 480 12.90 14.46 -24.08
CA THR A 480 12.63 13.51 -22.98
C THR A 480 13.17 12.13 -23.34
N GLU A 481 13.84 11.44 -22.42
CA GLU A 481 14.26 10.05 -22.65
C GLU A 481 13.20 9.09 -22.10
N ILE A 482 12.59 8.29 -22.99
CA ILE A 482 11.56 7.32 -22.59
C ILE A 482 12.17 5.92 -22.57
N GLU A 483 11.99 5.18 -21.49
CA GLU A 483 12.34 3.77 -21.43
C GLU A 483 11.35 2.93 -22.25
N VAL A 484 11.84 2.32 -23.32
CA VAL A 484 11.06 1.38 -24.13
C VAL A 484 11.41 -0.04 -23.68
N PRO A 485 10.44 -0.80 -23.13
CA PRO A 485 10.67 -2.20 -22.75
C PRO A 485 11.01 -3.04 -23.98
N ALA A 486 11.87 -4.04 -23.80
CA ALA A 486 12.33 -4.90 -24.90
C ALA A 486 11.15 -5.65 -25.55
N SER A 487 11.22 -5.79 -26.87
CA SER A 487 10.21 -6.52 -27.64
C SER A 487 10.15 -7.99 -27.18
N ARG A 488 8.93 -8.50 -27.00
CA ARG A 488 8.68 -9.83 -26.42
C ARG A 488 9.22 -10.91 -27.36
N GLY A 489 10.21 -11.68 -26.90
CA GLY A 489 10.80 -12.83 -27.61
C GLY A 489 12.31 -12.74 -27.83
N ASP A 490 12.93 -11.58 -27.57
CA ASP A 490 14.38 -11.41 -27.65
C ASP A 490 14.96 -11.17 -26.25
N THR A 491 15.38 -12.25 -25.58
CA THR A 491 15.97 -12.21 -24.23
C THR A 491 17.37 -11.56 -24.19
N SER A 492 17.88 -11.08 -25.34
CA SER A 492 19.21 -10.47 -25.44
C SER A 492 19.22 -8.95 -25.30
N LYS A 493 18.07 -8.26 -25.40
CA LYS A 493 18.00 -6.79 -25.37
C LYS A 493 17.43 -6.27 -24.05
N THR A 494 18.18 -5.40 -23.38
CA THR A 494 17.72 -4.59 -22.25
C THR A 494 16.75 -3.50 -22.71
N ALA A 495 15.92 -2.98 -21.80
CA ALA A 495 15.11 -1.80 -22.04
C ALA A 495 15.98 -0.68 -22.63
N SER A 496 15.54 -0.09 -23.74
CA SER A 496 16.30 0.91 -24.49
C SER A 496 15.73 2.29 -24.20
N LYS A 497 16.57 3.23 -23.78
CA LYS A 497 16.18 4.64 -23.63
C LYS A 497 16.13 5.29 -25.01
N VAL A 498 14.94 5.73 -25.43
CA VAL A 498 14.73 6.37 -26.73
C VAL A 498 14.46 7.86 -26.51
N PRO A 499 15.24 8.77 -27.13
CA PRO A 499 14.96 10.18 -27.04
C PRO A 499 13.70 10.53 -27.84
N PHE A 500 12.85 11.33 -27.23
CA PHE A 500 11.58 11.82 -27.77
C PHE A 500 11.59 13.34 -27.78
N TYR A 501 11.30 13.94 -28.93
CA TYR A 501 11.34 15.37 -29.15
C TYR A 501 9.93 15.92 -29.34
N VAL A 502 9.59 16.94 -28.56
CA VAL A 502 8.31 17.66 -28.64
C VAL A 502 8.60 19.10 -28.99
N TYR A 503 7.95 19.58 -30.04
CA TYR A 503 7.92 20.97 -30.44
C TYR A 503 6.49 21.47 -30.28
N GLY A 504 6.27 22.56 -29.57
CA GLY A 504 4.92 23.11 -29.38
C GLY A 504 4.96 24.61 -29.26
N ASP A 505 3.95 25.29 -29.81
CA ASP A 505 3.81 26.73 -29.68
C ASP A 505 3.50 27.12 -28.23
N TYR A 506 2.73 26.28 -27.52
CA TYR A 506 2.39 26.45 -26.11
C TYR A 506 2.31 25.10 -25.39
N VAL A 507 3.00 24.96 -24.26
CA VAL A 507 2.96 23.78 -23.39
C VAL A 507 2.64 24.19 -21.97
N GLN A 508 1.64 23.55 -21.38
CA GLN A 508 1.24 23.73 -19.99
C GLN A 508 1.42 22.42 -19.22
N SER A 509 1.94 22.50 -18.00
CA SER A 509 2.23 21.37 -17.12
C SER A 509 1.75 21.64 -15.70
N THR A 510 1.32 20.63 -14.96
CA THR A 510 1.12 20.74 -13.50
C THR A 510 2.48 20.68 -12.78
N MET A 511 2.57 21.27 -11.58
CA MET A 511 3.76 21.23 -10.71
C MET A 511 3.71 20.05 -9.73
N GLU A 512 3.51 18.83 -10.24
CA GLU A 512 3.47 17.58 -9.45
C GLU A 512 4.62 16.64 -9.86
N ALA A 513 4.95 15.65 -9.02
CA ALA A 513 5.98 14.65 -9.32
C ALA A 513 5.70 13.84 -10.61
N SER A 514 4.47 13.82 -11.09
CA SER A 514 4.06 13.19 -12.36
C SER A 514 3.14 14.13 -13.13
N PRO A 515 3.69 15.11 -13.86
CA PRO A 515 2.91 16.21 -14.40
C PRO A 515 2.00 15.80 -15.56
N THR A 516 0.79 16.38 -15.61
CA THR A 516 -0.05 16.30 -16.80
C THR A 516 0.41 17.36 -17.79
N LEU A 517 0.78 16.96 -19.01
CA LEU A 517 1.28 17.86 -20.05
C LEU A 517 0.20 18.15 -21.08
N ASN A 518 -0.13 19.42 -21.27
CA ASN A 518 -1.00 19.93 -22.34
C ASN A 518 -0.14 20.64 -23.39
N ILE A 519 -0.05 20.07 -24.58
CA ILE A 519 0.65 20.62 -25.74
C ILE A 519 -0.40 21.18 -26.69
N THR A 520 -0.29 22.45 -27.08
CA THR A 520 -1.16 23.09 -28.06
C THR A 520 -0.36 23.45 -29.31
N ASP A 521 -0.89 23.09 -30.48
CA ASP A 521 -0.30 23.32 -31.80
C ASP A 521 1.21 23.02 -31.86
N GLY A 522 1.52 21.74 -32.05
CA GLY A 522 2.88 21.26 -32.02
C GLY A 522 3.15 20.12 -32.98
N TYR A 523 4.38 19.63 -32.98
CA TYR A 523 4.71 18.36 -33.59
C TYR A 523 5.66 17.52 -32.73
N ILE A 524 5.55 16.22 -32.91
CA ILE A 524 6.25 15.22 -32.12
C ILE A 524 7.08 14.33 -33.04
N THR A 525 8.32 14.04 -32.67
CA THR A 525 9.25 13.21 -33.46
C THR A 525 10.31 12.53 -32.58
N THR A 526 10.92 11.43 -33.05
CA THR A 526 12.14 10.87 -32.43
C THR A 526 13.41 11.26 -33.19
N CYS A 527 13.26 12.07 -34.25
CA CYS A 527 14.40 12.56 -35.02
C CYS A 527 14.96 13.84 -34.40
N ASP A 528 16.28 13.86 -34.21
CA ASP A 528 17.03 14.97 -33.61
C ASP A 528 17.35 16.12 -34.58
N LYS A 529 16.92 16.00 -35.85
CA LYS A 529 17.17 17.01 -36.89
C LYS A 529 16.16 18.15 -36.83
N SER A 530 16.63 19.36 -37.14
CA SER A 530 15.80 20.58 -37.30
C SER A 530 14.67 20.42 -38.32
N HIS A 531 14.87 19.55 -39.31
CA HIS A 531 13.86 19.12 -40.27
C HIS A 531 13.71 17.60 -40.11
N PRO A 532 12.80 17.14 -39.24
CA PRO A 532 12.70 15.72 -38.96
C PRO A 532 12.17 14.99 -40.19
N HIS A 533 12.71 13.81 -40.48
CA HIS A 533 12.26 13.00 -41.62
C HIS A 533 10.81 12.55 -41.47
N TYR A 534 10.28 12.57 -40.25
CA TYR A 534 8.86 12.39 -39.97
C TYR A 534 8.44 13.20 -38.74
N ARG A 535 7.18 13.63 -38.69
CA ARG A 535 6.62 14.34 -37.53
C ARG A 535 5.12 14.12 -37.42
N PHE A 536 4.63 13.95 -36.21
CA PHE A 536 3.21 13.96 -35.92
C PHE A 536 2.80 15.37 -35.53
N ARG A 537 2.13 16.10 -36.42
CA ARG A 537 1.55 17.40 -36.09
C ARG A 537 0.28 17.18 -35.30
N VAL A 538 0.09 17.92 -34.21
CA VAL A 538 -1.06 17.78 -33.31
C VAL A 538 -1.59 19.16 -32.97
N SER A 539 -2.92 19.31 -32.91
CA SER A 539 -3.54 20.57 -32.47
C SER A 539 -3.61 20.66 -30.95
N SER A 540 -3.87 19.53 -30.29
CA SER A 540 -3.85 19.41 -28.84
C SER A 540 -3.39 18.02 -28.45
N ALA A 541 -2.54 17.92 -27.43
CA ALA A 541 -2.06 16.66 -26.90
C ALA A 541 -2.03 16.76 -25.37
N VAL A 542 -2.71 15.83 -24.69
CA VAL A 542 -2.79 15.74 -23.24
C VAL A 542 -2.12 14.45 -22.80
N VAL A 543 -1.00 14.55 -22.10
CA VAL A 543 -0.28 13.40 -21.53
C VAL A 543 -0.64 13.30 -20.06
N THR A 544 -1.21 12.18 -19.63
CA THR A 544 -1.47 11.89 -18.22
C THR A 544 -0.63 10.69 -17.80
N PRO A 545 0.41 10.89 -16.96
CA PRO A 545 1.26 9.81 -16.47
C PRO A 545 0.46 8.67 -15.85
N GLY A 546 0.86 7.42 -16.13
CA GLY A 546 0.20 6.21 -15.62
C GLY A 546 -1.20 5.91 -16.18
N LYS A 547 -1.75 6.75 -17.07
CA LYS A 547 -3.01 6.49 -17.78
C LYS A 547 -2.80 6.38 -19.27
N GLY A 548 -2.37 7.47 -19.90
CA GLY A 548 -2.27 7.53 -21.36
C GLY A 548 -2.17 8.96 -21.88
N MET A 549 -1.99 9.07 -23.18
CA MET A 549 -1.92 10.34 -23.89
C MET A 549 -3.06 10.43 -24.91
N SER A 550 -3.81 11.52 -24.83
CA SER A 550 -4.92 11.87 -25.70
C SER A 550 -4.48 12.94 -26.68
N VAL A 551 -4.70 12.73 -27.97
CA VAL A 551 -4.27 13.63 -29.05
C VAL A 551 -5.46 14.00 -29.91
N GLN A 552 -5.56 15.27 -30.27
CA GLN A 552 -6.58 15.82 -31.17
C GLN A 552 -5.96 16.33 -32.46
N ASN A 553 -6.60 15.99 -33.58
CA ASN A 553 -6.18 16.35 -34.94
C ASN A 553 -4.71 15.98 -35.22
N MET A 554 -4.37 14.71 -35.01
CA MET A 554 -3.04 14.19 -35.30
C MET A 554 -2.88 13.98 -36.80
N LEU A 555 -1.85 14.57 -37.40
CA LEU A 555 -1.50 14.42 -38.80
C LEU A 555 -0.05 13.97 -38.92
N LEU A 556 0.18 12.75 -39.41
CA LEU A 556 1.54 12.27 -39.68
C LEU A 556 2.06 12.90 -40.97
N TYR A 557 3.24 13.49 -40.90
CA TYR A 557 4.04 13.89 -42.04
C TYR A 557 5.27 13.00 -42.17
N ILE A 558 5.59 12.59 -43.39
CA ILE A 558 6.92 12.07 -43.76
C ILE A 558 7.54 13.12 -44.69
N GLY A 559 8.63 13.73 -44.24
CA GLY A 559 9.15 14.98 -44.79
C GLY A 559 8.07 16.07 -44.78
N ASN A 560 7.65 16.49 -45.96
CA ASN A 560 6.58 17.49 -46.14
C ASN A 560 5.26 16.89 -46.65
N ILE A 561 5.18 15.57 -46.81
CA ILE A 561 4.01 14.90 -47.36
C ILE A 561 3.11 14.44 -46.18
N PRO A 562 1.85 14.89 -46.10
CA PRO A 562 0.90 14.36 -45.13
C PRO A 562 0.49 12.94 -45.53
N VAL A 563 0.60 11.99 -44.60
CA VAL A 563 0.36 10.57 -44.85
C VAL A 563 -1.01 10.14 -44.35
N PHE A 564 -1.35 10.44 -43.10
CA PHE A 564 -2.66 10.11 -42.53
C PHE A 564 -3.07 11.07 -41.41
N TYR A 565 -4.38 11.24 -41.25
CA TYR A 565 -5.02 12.13 -40.28
C TYR A 565 -5.93 11.35 -39.32
N LEU A 566 -5.83 11.65 -38.03
CA LEU A 566 -6.70 11.12 -36.98
C LEU A 566 -7.31 12.30 -36.19
N PRO A 567 -8.65 12.44 -36.15
CA PRO A 567 -9.30 13.54 -35.44
C PRO A 567 -9.14 13.41 -33.92
N TYR A 568 -9.13 12.19 -33.40
CA TYR A 568 -8.88 11.88 -32.00
C TYR A 568 -8.09 10.57 -31.90
N TYR A 569 -7.08 10.54 -31.05
CA TYR A 569 -6.26 9.36 -30.81
C TYR A 569 -5.84 9.29 -29.35
N TYR A 570 -6.21 8.22 -28.66
CA TYR A 570 -5.80 7.96 -27.28
C TYR A 570 -4.87 6.74 -27.25
N PHE A 571 -3.71 6.88 -26.60
CA PHE A 571 -2.82 5.75 -26.34
C PHE A 571 -2.58 5.55 -24.85
N PRO A 572 -2.88 4.37 -24.28
CA PRO A 572 -2.55 4.06 -22.90
C PRO A 572 -1.02 3.94 -22.72
N LEU A 573 -0.50 4.44 -21.60
CA LEU A 573 0.94 4.40 -21.28
C LEU A 573 1.32 3.14 -20.48
N ASP A 574 0.34 2.42 -19.94
CA ASP A 574 0.43 1.28 -19.02
C ASP A 574 0.28 -0.09 -19.70
N ASP A 575 -0.20 -0.14 -20.95
CA ASP A 575 -0.40 -1.39 -21.71
C ASP A 575 0.38 -1.35 -23.05
N PRO A 576 1.59 -1.96 -23.12
CA PRO A 576 2.38 -2.00 -24.34
C PRO A 576 1.75 -2.87 -25.45
N ASP A 577 0.80 -3.76 -25.12
CA ASP A 577 0.15 -4.69 -26.06
C ASP A 577 -1.07 -4.05 -26.76
N ARG A 578 -1.55 -2.87 -26.31
CA ARG A 578 -2.71 -2.15 -26.86
C ARG A 578 -2.38 -0.94 -27.75
N ARG A 579 -1.21 -0.90 -28.38
CA ARG A 579 -0.83 0.22 -29.27
C ARG A 579 -1.49 0.05 -30.66
N PRO A 580 -2.44 0.91 -31.07
CA PRO A 580 -3.05 0.83 -32.40
C PRO A 580 -2.06 1.11 -33.55
N PHE A 581 -0.93 1.72 -33.22
CA PHE A 581 0.17 2.00 -34.12
C PHE A 581 1.48 1.63 -33.42
N ASP A 582 2.30 0.83 -34.09
CA ASP A 582 3.62 0.41 -33.67
C ASP A 582 4.62 0.89 -34.73
N VAL A 583 5.43 1.87 -34.36
CA VAL A 583 6.45 2.44 -35.24
C VAL A 583 7.79 1.88 -34.80
N ASP A 584 8.23 0.82 -35.49
CA ASP A 584 9.49 0.15 -35.22
C ASP A 584 10.62 0.87 -35.97
N LEU A 585 11.37 1.66 -35.19
CA LEU A 585 12.51 2.44 -35.64
C LEU A 585 13.85 1.81 -35.25
N SER A 586 13.84 0.57 -34.73
CA SER A 586 15.06 -0.10 -34.26
C SER A 586 16.08 -0.36 -35.38
N GLY A 587 15.66 -0.32 -36.65
CA GLY A 587 16.50 -0.45 -37.85
C GLY A 587 17.13 0.84 -38.40
N ILE A 588 17.10 1.96 -37.67
CA ILE A 588 17.70 3.23 -38.15
C ILE A 588 19.22 3.10 -38.37
N ALA A 589 19.92 2.29 -37.59
CA ALA A 589 21.34 2.01 -37.81
C ALA A 589 21.62 1.33 -39.18
N ASP A 590 20.64 0.55 -39.66
CA ASP A 590 20.70 -0.22 -40.91
C ASP A 590 19.91 0.45 -42.05
N ALA A 591 19.51 1.73 -41.89
CA ALA A 591 18.75 2.49 -42.88
C ALA A 591 17.42 1.82 -43.30
N GLN A 592 16.72 1.18 -42.36
CA GLN A 592 15.40 0.58 -42.59
C GLN A 592 14.34 1.21 -41.69
N THR A 593 13.10 1.30 -42.18
CA THR A 593 11.96 1.85 -41.42
C THR A 593 10.76 0.94 -41.57
N ARG A 594 10.15 0.56 -40.44
CA ARG A 594 8.91 -0.23 -40.41
C ARG A 594 7.84 0.52 -39.63
N ILE A 595 6.75 0.85 -40.31
CA ILE A 595 5.55 1.45 -39.71
C ILE A 595 4.44 0.39 -39.75
N THR A 596 3.98 -0.05 -38.58
CA THR A 596 2.90 -1.03 -38.45
C THR A 596 1.67 -0.36 -37.84
N VAL A 597 0.58 -0.28 -38.60
CA VAL A 597 -0.76 0.02 -38.10
C VAL A 597 -1.37 -1.29 -37.61
N ARG A 598 -1.59 -1.42 -36.29
CA ARG A 598 -2.19 -2.60 -35.66
C ARG A 598 -3.62 -2.26 -35.22
N TYR A 599 -4.64 -2.82 -35.85
CA TYR A 599 -6.04 -2.71 -35.38
C TYR A 599 -6.55 -1.27 -35.22
N LEU A 600 -6.47 -0.45 -36.28
CA LEU A 600 -7.25 0.79 -36.34
C LEU A 600 -8.72 0.41 -36.54
N GLU A 601 -9.45 0.22 -35.44
CA GLU A 601 -10.85 -0.18 -35.43
C GLU A 601 -11.75 1.03 -35.19
N VAL A 602 -12.64 1.28 -36.15
CA VAL A 602 -13.78 2.21 -36.05
C VAL A 602 -15.06 1.42 -36.35
N ASP A 603 -16.22 1.93 -35.93
CA ASP A 603 -17.51 1.22 -35.94
C ASP A 603 -17.89 0.53 -37.26
N TRP A 604 -17.34 0.98 -38.39
CA TRP A 604 -17.62 0.48 -39.74
C TRP A 604 -16.39 -0.07 -40.46
N LEU A 605 -15.19 0.00 -39.87
CA LEU A 605 -13.93 -0.34 -40.54
C LEU A 605 -12.82 -0.74 -39.56
N LEU A 606 -12.25 -1.92 -39.76
CA LEU A 606 -10.97 -2.32 -39.18
C LEU A 606 -9.87 -2.13 -40.24
N LEU A 607 -8.78 -1.44 -39.89
CA LEU A 607 -7.60 -1.25 -40.73
C LEU A 607 -6.35 -1.79 -40.02
N GLN A 608 -5.58 -2.60 -40.71
CA GLN A 608 -4.26 -3.04 -40.26
C GLN A 608 -3.29 -3.04 -41.45
N GLY A 609 -2.02 -2.74 -41.22
CA GLY A 609 -1.06 -2.77 -42.30
C GLY A 609 0.34 -2.41 -41.88
N THR A 610 1.32 -2.94 -42.60
CA THR A 610 2.73 -2.71 -42.37
C THR A 610 3.33 -2.08 -43.61
N TRP A 611 3.85 -0.87 -43.47
CA TRP A 611 4.72 -0.26 -44.45
C TRP A 611 6.17 -0.47 -44.02
N TYR A 612 7.00 -0.88 -44.96
CA TYR A 612 8.42 -1.13 -44.81
C TYR A 612 9.15 -0.39 -45.92
N ARG A 613 10.20 0.33 -45.56
CA ARG A 613 11.09 1.02 -46.49
C ARG A 613 12.53 0.74 -46.15
N ASP A 614 13.30 0.36 -47.16
CA ASP A 614 14.76 0.29 -47.10
C ASP A 614 15.34 1.53 -47.80
N TRP A 615 16.00 2.39 -47.03
CA TRP A 615 16.49 3.69 -47.51
C TRP A 615 17.79 3.57 -48.33
N MET A 616 18.50 2.44 -48.25
CA MET A 616 19.71 2.18 -49.04
C MET A 616 19.38 1.70 -50.45
N SER A 617 18.38 0.83 -50.57
CA SER A 617 17.89 0.30 -51.84
C SER A 617 16.75 1.12 -52.45
N THR A 618 16.16 2.05 -51.68
CA THR A 618 14.94 2.80 -52.00
C THR A 618 13.69 1.92 -52.19
N GLU A 619 13.75 0.66 -51.76
CA GLU A 619 12.67 -0.29 -51.92
C GLU A 619 11.55 -0.05 -50.90
N ASP A 620 10.31 -0.01 -51.39
CA ASP A 620 9.10 0.06 -50.57
C ASP A 620 8.35 -1.29 -50.62
N ALA A 621 7.91 -1.74 -49.44
CA ALA A 621 6.95 -2.82 -49.29
C ALA A 621 5.79 -2.39 -48.39
N PHE A 622 4.58 -2.77 -48.74
CA PHE A 622 3.36 -2.43 -48.05
C PHE A 622 2.46 -3.64 -47.97
N THR A 623 1.95 -3.95 -46.78
CA THR A 623 0.91 -4.95 -46.58
C THR A 623 -0.24 -4.24 -45.88
N ALA A 624 -1.46 -4.37 -46.37
CA ALA A 624 -2.65 -3.88 -45.71
C ALA A 624 -3.75 -4.92 -45.72
N LYS A 625 -4.45 -5.02 -44.60
CA LYS A 625 -5.73 -5.68 -44.48
C LYS A 625 -6.74 -4.67 -43.96
N SER A 626 -7.89 -4.57 -44.62
CA SER A 626 -9.05 -3.84 -44.10
C SER A 626 -10.24 -4.77 -43.99
N VAL A 627 -11.10 -4.56 -43.00
CA VAL A 627 -12.38 -5.26 -42.84
C VAL A 627 -13.47 -4.21 -42.73
N LEU A 628 -14.43 -4.23 -43.64
CA LEU A 628 -15.57 -3.33 -43.63
C LEU A 628 -16.75 -4.03 -42.95
N TYR A 629 -17.24 -3.48 -41.85
CA TYR A 629 -18.41 -4.01 -41.14
C TYR A 629 -19.69 -3.45 -41.79
N THR A 630 -20.49 -4.31 -42.42
CA THR A 630 -21.74 -3.92 -43.07
C THR A 630 -22.94 -4.66 -42.47
N PRO A 631 -24.18 -4.15 -42.60
CA PRO A 631 -25.38 -4.85 -42.15
C PRO A 631 -25.61 -6.22 -42.82
N ILE A 632 -24.89 -6.53 -43.90
CA ILE A 632 -24.99 -7.77 -44.67
C ILE A 632 -23.81 -8.73 -44.44
N GLY A 633 -22.81 -8.35 -43.63
CA GLY A 633 -21.62 -9.16 -43.34
C GLY A 633 -20.32 -8.35 -43.29
N GLU A 634 -19.21 -9.04 -43.08
CA GLU A 634 -17.85 -8.47 -43.05
C GLU A 634 -17.19 -8.61 -44.43
N ILE A 635 -16.68 -7.52 -44.99
CA ILE A 635 -15.93 -7.57 -46.26
C ILE A 635 -14.46 -7.34 -45.96
N GLU A 636 -13.62 -8.36 -46.14
CA GLU A 636 -12.18 -8.23 -45.93
C GLU A 636 -11.45 -7.93 -47.24
N PHE A 637 -10.65 -6.86 -47.25
CA PHE A 637 -9.70 -6.56 -48.31
C PHE A 637 -8.29 -6.84 -47.82
N PHE A 638 -7.51 -7.59 -48.60
CA PHE A 638 -6.08 -7.77 -48.34
C PHE A 638 -5.29 -7.33 -49.57
N GLY A 639 -4.26 -6.51 -49.37
CA GLY A 639 -3.37 -6.05 -50.41
C GLY A 639 -1.92 -6.10 -49.94
N GLN A 640 -1.05 -6.70 -50.76
CA GLN A 640 0.39 -6.72 -50.53
C GLN A 640 1.13 -6.18 -51.77
N PHE A 641 2.04 -5.26 -51.54
CA PHE A 641 2.91 -4.63 -52.53
C PHE A 641 4.36 -4.73 -52.05
N GLY A 642 5.29 -5.09 -52.93
CA GLY A 642 6.72 -5.13 -52.62
C GLY A 642 7.54 -4.95 -53.89
N GLN A 643 8.65 -4.20 -53.78
CA GLN A 643 9.58 -4.02 -54.90
C GLN A 643 10.59 -5.19 -55.07
N GLN A 644 10.62 -6.18 -54.16
CA GLN A 644 11.45 -7.39 -54.30
C GLN A 644 10.88 -8.47 -55.21
N LYS A 645 11.80 -9.21 -55.85
CA LYS A 645 11.58 -10.30 -56.83
C LYS A 645 10.87 -11.58 -56.30
N GLU A 646 10.60 -11.70 -55.00
CA GLU A 646 10.03 -12.93 -54.40
C GLU A 646 8.74 -12.72 -53.58
N THR A 647 8.16 -11.51 -53.55
CA THR A 647 6.85 -11.28 -52.91
C THR A 647 5.73 -11.28 -53.94
N SER A 648 4.77 -12.19 -53.77
CA SER A 648 3.57 -12.31 -54.59
C SER A 648 2.75 -11.01 -54.59
N TYR A 649 2.62 -10.37 -55.76
CA TYR A 649 1.64 -9.31 -55.96
C TYR A 649 0.23 -9.91 -55.85
N GLY A 650 -0.58 -9.44 -54.90
CA GLY A 650 -1.91 -9.99 -54.68
C GLY A 650 -2.82 -9.00 -53.97
N ALA A 651 -3.99 -8.78 -54.57
CA ALA A 651 -5.14 -8.16 -53.92
C ALA A 651 -6.28 -9.17 -53.93
N TYR A 652 -6.82 -9.48 -52.76
CA TYR A 652 -7.93 -10.43 -52.61
C TYR A 652 -9.05 -9.76 -51.82
N VAL A 653 -10.29 -10.00 -52.25
CA VAL A 653 -11.50 -9.61 -51.54
C VAL A 653 -12.16 -10.88 -51.05
N LEU A 654 -12.29 -11.03 -49.74
CA LEU A 654 -13.05 -12.10 -49.09
C LEU A 654 -14.41 -11.50 -48.71
N LEU A 655 -15.48 -12.08 -49.27
CA LEU A 655 -16.88 -11.71 -49.05
C LEU A 655 -17.53 -12.67 -48.05
#